data_AF-A0A0G1WW65-F1
#
_entry.id   AF-A0A0G1WW65-F1
#
_cell.length_a   1.000
_cell.length_b   1.000
_cell.length_c   1.000
_cell.angle_alpha   90.00
_cell.angle_beta   90.00
_cell.angle_gamma   90.00
#
_symmetry.space_group_name_H-M   'P 1'
#
loop_
_entity.id
_entity.type
_entity.pdbx_description
1 polymer ?
#
loop_
_entity_poly.entity_id
_entity_poly.type
_entity_poly.pdbx_seq_one_letter_code
_entity_poly.pdbx_strand_id
1 'polypeptide(L)'
;MKEEMSPAYDPKATEEKIYKFWEPYFAPMAVGTTKSKGKTYAIHLPPPNITGSLHMGHALNVTLSDILIRYHRMRGYKTVWFPGTDHAGIATQNVVEKNLKKEGISRWDLGREKFTKKVWEWKEKYGDIIIGQLKKLGASCDWSRTRFTMDPAYAEWVKKAFIHYYEQGFIYRGKRVVSWCPRCQTSLSDLEIEYKEESTKLWYIKYPLISNQESRIRNQEYIIVATTRPETMLGDAAVAVNPDDKRYKNLTGRKVVLPIQNREIPIVADRAVEMSFGTGAVKVTPAHDILDSEIGERHKLPQFQIINERGKMTAEAGKDFEGLKTLEARERVVAELEKLGLIEKIEDYKHNLATCYRCGAALEPLLSDQWFLKMEKLAEKTLKAVKSGKIKIIPENFEKVLLDWMEKVRDWCISRQIWWGHQLPVYFCKNKQEEISNFKFQISNENSSAEKYVVAAEKPKQCPFCKNCDMKQSEDVLDTWFSSALWPFAGLSQNDLKDFYPSSVLITARDIINLWVARMIFSGLEFMKEVPFPETLIHATILTKEGKRMSKSLGTGIDPLGLIEKYGADAIRFGIIWQTMGTQDVHWDEAAVVAGRKFANKLWNIARFVQGQTGISNPEFPCLAGRQVISKQISNSELQDEDREILGKSEKLKTEIEKDIKNYEFGPALHKIYDFIWHDFADQYIELSKNRTDENVKIILCHLLGDSLKLLHPFIPFITEEIHRRLFGNALIVEQW
;
A
#
# COMPACT_ATOMS: atom_id res chain seq x y z
N MET A 1 -0.63 48.94 -22.39
CA MET A 1 -0.41 49.29 -20.97
C MET A 1 0.28 48.12 -20.30
N LYS A 2 1.44 48.34 -19.69
CA LYS A 2 2.17 47.32 -18.93
C LYS A 2 1.30 46.91 -17.74
N GLU A 3 0.91 45.65 -17.65
CA GLU A 3 0.15 45.16 -16.49
C GLU A 3 1.14 45.11 -15.32
N GLU A 4 0.96 46.00 -14.35
CA GLU A 4 1.80 46.06 -13.15
C GLU A 4 1.47 44.87 -12.23
N MET A 5 2.48 44.26 -11.59
CA MET A 5 2.26 43.15 -10.66
C MET A 5 1.43 43.64 -9.46
N SER A 6 0.60 42.78 -8.86
CA SER A 6 -0.18 43.09 -7.65
C SER A 6 0.72 43.15 -6.40
N PRO A 7 0.44 43.97 -5.37
CA PRO A 7 1.33 44.11 -4.20
C PRO A 7 1.57 42.82 -3.42
N ALA A 8 0.64 41.87 -3.52
CA ALA A 8 0.76 40.55 -2.92
C ALA A 8 0.42 39.48 -3.96
N TYR A 9 0.98 38.29 -3.76
CA TYR A 9 0.64 37.11 -4.54
C TYR A 9 -0.70 36.53 -4.07
N ASP A 10 -1.58 36.22 -5.03
CA ASP A 10 -2.86 35.56 -4.78
C ASP A 10 -2.89 34.18 -5.44
N PRO A 11 -2.67 33.09 -4.67
CA PRO A 11 -2.73 31.73 -5.19
C PRO A 11 -4.08 31.41 -5.85
N LYS A 12 -5.20 31.96 -5.34
CA LYS A 12 -6.54 31.63 -5.86
C LYS A 12 -6.75 32.14 -7.28
N ALA A 13 -6.20 33.31 -7.60
CA ALA A 13 -6.26 33.90 -8.93
C ALA A 13 -5.30 33.22 -9.94
N THR A 14 -4.26 32.52 -9.45
CA THR A 14 -3.15 32.04 -10.28
C THR A 14 -3.16 30.52 -10.50
N GLU A 15 -3.27 29.71 -9.45
CA GLU A 15 -2.92 28.28 -9.50
C GLU A 15 -3.78 27.49 -10.51
N GLU A 16 -5.09 27.74 -10.54
CA GLU A 16 -5.99 27.03 -11.46
C GLU A 16 -5.74 27.39 -12.94
N LYS A 17 -5.47 28.67 -13.21
CA LYS A 17 -5.14 29.15 -14.56
C LYS A 17 -3.86 28.50 -15.07
N ILE A 18 -2.85 28.44 -14.21
CA ILE A 18 -1.56 27.81 -14.53
C ILE A 18 -1.72 26.31 -14.72
N TYR A 19 -2.49 25.64 -13.87
CA TYR A 19 -2.69 24.20 -14.00
C TYR A 19 -3.27 23.83 -15.37
N LYS A 20 -4.31 24.56 -15.82
CA LYS A 20 -4.92 24.38 -17.15
C LYS A 20 -3.92 24.65 -18.27
N PHE A 21 -3.05 25.63 -18.10
CA PHE A 21 -1.97 25.90 -19.06
C PHE A 21 -0.96 24.77 -19.16
N TRP A 22 -0.68 24.06 -18.05
CA TRP A 22 0.30 22.97 -18.06
C TRP A 22 -0.18 21.66 -18.68
N GLU A 23 -1.49 21.40 -18.73
CA GLU A 23 -2.01 20.08 -19.14
C GLU A 23 -1.43 19.55 -20.46
N PRO A 24 -1.19 20.36 -21.51
CA PRO A 24 -0.53 19.91 -22.73
C PRO A 24 0.92 19.43 -22.55
N TYR A 25 1.62 19.87 -21.49
CA TYR A 25 3.04 19.59 -21.22
C TYR A 25 3.27 18.34 -20.36
N PHE A 26 2.20 17.68 -19.88
CA PHE A 26 2.33 16.49 -19.04
C PHE A 26 2.61 15.21 -19.83
N ALA A 27 2.17 15.16 -21.09
CA ALA A 27 2.46 14.07 -22.00
C ALA A 27 3.98 13.98 -22.30
N PRO A 28 4.51 12.78 -22.57
CA PRO A 28 5.93 12.61 -22.85
C PRO A 28 6.35 13.41 -24.08
N MET A 29 7.14 14.44 -23.85
CA MET A 29 7.74 15.27 -24.89
C MET A 29 9.24 15.39 -24.63
N ALA A 30 10.03 15.35 -25.71
CA ALA A 30 11.44 15.68 -25.61
C ALA A 30 11.56 17.21 -25.65
N VAL A 31 12.07 17.79 -24.56
CA VAL A 31 12.21 19.22 -24.39
C VAL A 31 13.69 19.61 -24.59
N GLY A 32 13.94 20.70 -25.31
CA GLY A 32 15.29 21.27 -25.50
C GLY A 32 16.19 20.54 -26.52
N THR A 33 17.45 20.98 -26.57
CA THR A 33 18.49 20.53 -27.53
C THR A 33 19.61 19.72 -26.87
N THR A 34 19.39 19.22 -25.66
CA THR A 34 20.45 18.63 -24.80
C THR A 34 20.91 17.24 -25.23
N LYS A 35 22.07 16.79 -24.72
CA LYS A 35 22.60 15.41 -24.85
C LYS A 35 21.68 14.33 -24.27
N SER A 36 20.66 14.70 -23.49
CA SER A 36 19.66 13.78 -22.92
C SER A 36 18.56 13.41 -23.92
N LYS A 37 18.56 14.00 -25.12
CA LYS A 37 17.59 13.73 -26.19
C LYS A 37 17.50 12.22 -26.47
N GLY A 38 16.39 11.61 -26.08
CA GLY A 38 16.11 10.18 -26.26
C GLY A 38 16.08 9.33 -24.99
N LYS A 39 16.52 9.86 -23.83
CA LYS A 39 16.37 9.17 -22.55
C LYS A 39 14.95 9.31 -22.01
N THR A 40 14.44 8.24 -21.39
CA THR A 40 13.12 8.21 -20.76
C THR A 40 13.25 8.26 -19.24
N TYR A 41 12.24 8.80 -18.57
CA TYR A 41 12.16 8.77 -17.11
C TYR A 41 10.70 8.55 -16.71
N ALA A 42 10.41 7.43 -16.04
CA ALA A 42 9.04 7.05 -15.73
C ALA A 42 8.84 6.78 -14.25
N ILE A 43 7.70 7.19 -13.73
CA ILE A 43 7.24 6.86 -12.38
C ILE A 43 5.80 6.35 -12.48
N HIS A 44 5.48 5.32 -11.72
CA HIS A 44 4.10 4.93 -11.47
C HIS A 44 3.62 5.58 -10.18
N LEU A 45 2.53 6.36 -10.24
CA LEU A 45 1.87 6.82 -9.04
C LEU A 45 1.32 5.59 -8.29
N PRO A 46 1.62 5.39 -7.00
CA PRO A 46 0.91 4.43 -6.17
C PRO A 46 -0.59 4.73 -6.21
N PRO A 47 -1.41 3.81 -6.75
CA PRO A 47 -2.80 4.12 -7.07
C PRO A 47 -3.58 4.30 -5.76
N PRO A 48 -4.13 5.51 -5.47
CA PRO A 48 -4.87 5.71 -4.23
C PRO A 48 -6.14 4.86 -4.23
N ASN A 49 -6.47 4.32 -3.06
CA ASN A 49 -7.70 3.55 -2.85
C ASN A 49 -8.94 4.46 -2.99
N ILE A 50 -9.97 4.01 -3.70
CA ILE A 50 -11.25 4.73 -3.87
C ILE A 50 -12.15 4.73 -2.61
N THR A 51 -11.56 4.95 -1.43
CA THR A 51 -12.23 4.86 -0.12
C THR A 51 -12.57 6.23 0.49
N GLY A 52 -12.35 7.32 -0.24
CA GLY A 52 -12.62 8.72 0.19
C GLY A 52 -11.55 9.69 -0.31
N SER A 53 -11.48 10.90 0.27
CA SER A 53 -10.50 11.93 -0.09
C SER A 53 -9.04 11.59 0.30
N LEU A 54 -8.06 12.28 -0.27
CA LEU A 54 -6.64 12.13 0.08
C LEU A 54 -6.32 12.75 1.45
N HIS A 55 -5.15 12.41 2.00
CA HIS A 55 -4.61 13.02 3.23
C HIS A 55 -3.15 13.44 3.02
N MET A 56 -2.54 14.13 3.98
CA MET A 56 -1.18 14.65 3.87
C MET A 56 -0.10 13.63 3.47
N GLY A 57 -0.17 12.38 3.96
CA GLY A 57 0.72 11.30 3.47
C GLY A 57 0.66 11.06 1.95
N HIS A 58 -0.51 11.18 1.32
CA HIS A 58 -0.61 11.13 -0.15
C HIS A 58 0.01 12.39 -0.77
N ALA A 59 -0.20 13.55 -0.17
CA ALA A 59 0.39 14.80 -0.66
C ALA A 59 1.93 14.77 -0.66
N LEU A 60 2.55 14.16 0.37
CA LEU A 60 3.99 13.90 0.39
C LEU A 60 4.44 13.04 -0.79
N ASN A 61 3.84 11.86 -0.95
CA ASN A 61 4.22 10.95 -2.03
C ASN A 61 4.09 11.58 -3.42
N VAL A 62 3.02 12.35 -3.64
CA VAL A 62 2.77 13.08 -4.89
C VAL A 62 3.80 14.20 -5.08
N THR A 63 4.11 14.98 -4.04
CA THR A 63 5.08 16.08 -4.14
C THR A 63 6.48 15.55 -4.46
N LEU A 64 6.94 14.48 -3.79
CA LEU A 64 8.24 13.85 -4.05
C LEU A 64 8.34 13.33 -5.49
N SER A 65 7.31 12.64 -5.96
CA SER A 65 7.25 12.11 -7.34
C SER A 65 7.27 13.24 -8.37
N ASP A 66 6.48 14.30 -8.14
CA ASP A 66 6.36 15.42 -9.05
C ASP A 66 7.65 16.26 -9.13
N ILE A 67 8.40 16.39 -8.02
CA ILE A 67 9.72 17.03 -8.03
C ILE A 67 10.64 16.32 -9.03
N LEU A 68 10.73 14.99 -8.97
CA LEU A 68 11.57 14.22 -9.89
C LEU A 68 11.09 14.33 -11.33
N ILE A 69 9.78 14.26 -11.57
CA ILE A 69 9.21 14.39 -12.91
C ILE A 69 9.53 15.76 -13.51
N ARG A 70 9.31 16.85 -12.78
CA ARG A 70 9.61 18.22 -13.25
C ARG A 70 11.10 18.41 -13.47
N TYR A 71 11.93 17.98 -12.53
CA TYR A 71 13.39 18.04 -12.64
C TYR A 71 13.89 17.30 -13.90
N HIS A 72 13.50 16.05 -14.11
CA HIS A 72 13.92 15.28 -15.28
C HIS A 72 13.36 15.84 -16.59
N ARG A 73 12.14 16.39 -16.59
CA ARG A 73 11.53 17.06 -17.76
C ARG A 73 12.37 18.27 -18.18
N MET A 74 12.73 19.13 -17.23
CA MET A 74 13.59 20.30 -17.47
C MET A 74 15.01 19.92 -17.90
N ARG A 75 15.47 18.71 -17.58
CA ARG A 75 16.74 18.15 -18.08
C ARG A 75 16.66 17.54 -19.49
N GLY A 76 15.47 17.56 -20.10
CA GLY A 76 15.22 17.07 -21.46
C GLY A 76 14.91 15.58 -21.58
N TYR A 77 14.59 14.89 -20.47
CA TYR A 77 14.09 13.52 -20.53
C TYR A 77 12.66 13.50 -21.08
N LYS A 78 12.31 12.44 -21.80
CA LYS A 78 10.89 12.10 -22.05
C LYS A 78 10.32 11.54 -20.75
N THR A 79 9.61 12.38 -19.99
CA THR A 79 9.05 11.98 -18.70
C THR A 79 7.64 11.45 -18.84
N VAL A 80 7.31 10.36 -18.14
CA VAL A 80 5.92 9.92 -17.95
C VAL A 80 5.67 9.66 -16.47
N TRP A 81 4.58 10.23 -15.96
CA TRP A 81 4.08 9.87 -14.64
C TRP A 81 2.70 9.24 -14.80
N PHE A 82 2.64 7.92 -14.65
CA PHE A 82 1.42 7.14 -14.85
C PHE A 82 0.47 7.32 -13.67
N PRO A 83 -0.71 7.96 -13.85
CA PRO A 83 -1.69 8.11 -12.79
C PRO A 83 -2.68 6.95 -12.75
N GLY A 84 -3.31 6.76 -11.60
CA GLY A 84 -4.45 5.87 -11.50
C GLY A 84 -4.97 5.67 -10.10
N THR A 85 -5.98 4.82 -9.98
CA THR A 85 -6.66 4.50 -8.71
C THR A 85 -6.86 3.00 -8.54
N ASP A 86 -6.91 2.55 -7.29
CA ASP A 86 -7.11 1.14 -6.95
C ASP A 86 -8.54 0.91 -6.48
N HIS A 87 -9.17 -0.12 -7.03
CA HIS A 87 -10.48 -0.61 -6.62
C HIS A 87 -10.55 -0.99 -5.13
N ALA A 88 -9.41 -1.31 -4.51
CA ALA A 88 -9.22 -1.58 -3.09
C ALA A 88 -10.12 -2.68 -2.47
N GLY A 89 -10.77 -3.51 -3.30
CA GLY A 89 -11.57 -4.68 -2.93
C GLY A 89 -12.39 -4.46 -1.65
N ILE A 90 -12.00 -5.20 -0.59
CA ILE A 90 -12.65 -5.20 0.72
C ILE A 90 -12.63 -3.81 1.42
N ALA A 91 -11.71 -2.90 1.09
CA ALA A 91 -11.72 -1.53 1.61
C ALA A 91 -12.92 -0.75 1.09
N THR A 92 -13.06 -0.72 -0.23
CA THR A 92 -14.14 -0.02 -0.91
C THR A 92 -15.48 -0.63 -0.53
N GLN A 93 -15.57 -1.97 -0.56
CA GLN A 93 -16.78 -2.67 -0.14
C GLN A 93 -17.18 -2.30 1.29
N ASN A 94 -16.25 -2.27 2.25
CA ASN A 94 -16.57 -1.89 3.63
C ASN A 94 -17.04 -0.43 3.75
N VAL A 95 -16.46 0.49 2.99
CA VAL A 95 -16.88 1.91 3.01
C VAL A 95 -18.27 2.08 2.40
N VAL A 96 -18.55 1.42 1.28
CA VAL A 96 -19.87 1.41 0.65
C VAL A 96 -20.92 0.77 1.56
N GLU A 97 -20.61 -0.36 2.19
CA GLU A 97 -21.50 -0.99 3.19
C GLU A 97 -21.77 -0.07 4.39
N LYS A 98 -20.75 0.66 4.88
CA LYS A 98 -20.93 1.65 5.96
C LYS A 98 -21.83 2.80 5.53
N ASN A 99 -21.76 3.22 4.26
CA ASN A 99 -22.62 4.26 3.71
C ASN A 99 -24.07 3.76 3.56
N LEU A 100 -24.28 2.57 2.98
CA LEU A 100 -25.60 1.94 2.86
C LEU A 100 -26.26 1.68 4.21
N LYS A 101 -25.48 1.32 5.24
CA LYS A 101 -25.99 1.13 6.60
C LYS A 101 -26.62 2.42 7.17
N LYS A 102 -26.18 3.60 6.76
CA LYS A 102 -26.81 4.89 7.17
C LYS A 102 -28.22 5.04 6.59
N GLU A 103 -28.49 4.38 5.47
CA GLU A 103 -29.80 4.31 4.81
C GLU A 103 -30.63 3.11 5.32
N GLY A 104 -30.10 2.32 6.27
CA GLY A 104 -30.77 1.13 6.81
C GLY A 104 -30.72 -0.10 5.88
N ILE A 105 -29.95 -0.03 4.79
CA ILE A 105 -29.87 -1.09 3.77
C ILE A 105 -28.56 -1.88 3.92
N SER A 106 -28.63 -3.21 3.85
CA SER A 106 -27.45 -4.08 3.80
C SER A 106 -27.14 -4.53 2.37
N ARG A 107 -25.91 -5.03 2.14
CA ARG A 107 -25.56 -5.62 0.84
C ARG A 107 -26.50 -6.78 0.46
N TRP A 108 -26.94 -7.55 1.46
CA TRP A 108 -27.78 -8.73 1.26
C TRP A 108 -29.18 -8.36 0.76
N ASP A 109 -29.71 -7.23 1.20
CA ASP A 109 -31.01 -6.71 0.75
C ASP A 109 -30.98 -6.29 -0.72
N LEU A 110 -29.81 -5.85 -1.22
CA LEU A 110 -29.61 -5.45 -2.61
C LEU A 110 -29.33 -6.62 -3.56
N GLY A 111 -28.62 -7.64 -3.07
CA GLY A 111 -28.01 -8.67 -3.90
C GLY A 111 -26.74 -8.17 -4.63
N ARG A 112 -25.95 -9.13 -5.14
CA ARG A 112 -24.60 -8.88 -5.68
C ARG A 112 -24.56 -7.88 -6.83
N GLU A 113 -25.47 -8.01 -7.79
CA GLU A 113 -25.49 -7.17 -9.00
C GLU A 113 -25.74 -5.70 -8.66
N LYS A 114 -26.82 -5.41 -7.92
CA LYS A 114 -27.17 -4.04 -7.49
C LYS A 114 -26.12 -3.46 -6.56
N PHE A 115 -25.56 -4.26 -5.65
CA PHE A 115 -24.45 -3.83 -4.81
C PHE A 115 -23.23 -3.44 -5.64
N THR A 116 -22.83 -4.26 -6.61
CA THR A 116 -21.68 -3.98 -7.50
C THR A 116 -21.90 -2.69 -8.29
N LYS A 117 -23.12 -2.44 -8.77
CA LYS A 117 -23.48 -1.17 -9.41
C LYS A 117 -23.29 0.03 -8.47
N LYS A 118 -23.72 -0.08 -7.21
CA LYS A 118 -23.48 0.96 -6.18
C LYS A 118 -22.00 1.20 -5.92
N VAL A 119 -21.17 0.17 -5.98
CA VAL A 119 -19.71 0.34 -5.84
C VAL A 119 -19.09 1.05 -7.07
N TRP A 120 -19.60 0.81 -8.28
CA TRP A 120 -19.20 1.58 -9.47
C TRP A 120 -19.61 3.06 -9.38
N GLU A 121 -20.84 3.35 -8.94
CA GLU A 121 -21.30 4.73 -8.68
C GLU A 121 -20.38 5.44 -7.64
N TRP A 122 -19.96 4.69 -6.62
CA TRP A 122 -18.98 5.17 -5.63
C TRP A 122 -17.61 5.45 -6.26
N LYS A 123 -17.11 4.54 -7.12
CA LYS A 123 -15.84 4.71 -7.84
C LYS A 123 -15.84 5.96 -8.69
N GLU A 124 -16.91 6.24 -9.43
CA GLU A 124 -17.03 7.43 -10.28
C GLU A 124 -16.91 8.70 -9.43
N LYS A 125 -17.76 8.81 -8.40
CA LYS A 125 -17.76 9.98 -7.51
C LYS A 125 -16.43 10.22 -6.82
N TYR A 126 -15.84 9.20 -6.19
CA TYR A 126 -14.62 9.37 -5.40
C TYR A 126 -13.34 9.33 -6.23
N GLY A 127 -13.35 8.66 -7.38
CA GLY A 127 -12.25 8.71 -8.34
C GLY A 127 -12.04 10.13 -8.87
N ASP A 128 -13.12 10.82 -9.25
CA ASP A 128 -13.05 12.21 -9.72
C ASP A 128 -12.56 13.17 -8.64
N ILE A 129 -13.02 12.97 -7.38
CA ILE A 129 -12.53 13.75 -6.23
C ILE A 129 -11.03 13.55 -6.05
N ILE A 130 -10.55 12.30 -6.03
CA ILE A 130 -9.11 11.98 -5.86
C ILE A 130 -8.29 12.64 -6.97
N ILE A 131 -8.71 12.51 -8.24
CA ILE A 131 -8.02 13.13 -9.36
C ILE A 131 -8.02 14.66 -9.21
N GLY A 132 -9.16 15.26 -8.87
CA GLY A 132 -9.27 16.70 -8.60
C GLY A 132 -8.32 17.18 -7.50
N GLN A 133 -8.15 16.40 -6.43
CA GLN A 133 -7.20 16.69 -5.35
C GLN A 133 -5.76 16.66 -5.83
N LEU A 134 -5.38 15.64 -6.62
CA LEU A 134 -4.04 15.55 -7.20
C LEU A 134 -3.76 16.73 -8.14
N LYS A 135 -4.73 17.10 -8.98
CA LYS A 135 -4.64 18.27 -9.86
C LYS A 135 -4.47 19.58 -9.07
N LYS A 136 -5.26 19.79 -8.02
CA LYS A 136 -5.15 20.97 -7.15
C LYS A 136 -3.82 21.04 -6.40
N LEU A 137 -3.17 19.91 -6.11
CA LEU A 137 -1.81 19.88 -5.54
C LEU A 137 -0.71 20.19 -6.58
N GLY A 138 -1.05 20.30 -7.86
CA GLY A 138 -0.10 20.59 -8.93
C GLY A 138 0.61 19.37 -9.51
N ALA A 139 0.05 18.16 -9.35
CA ALA A 139 0.64 16.94 -9.88
C ALA A 139 0.72 16.97 -11.43
N SER A 140 1.93 16.89 -12.00
CA SER A 140 2.14 16.88 -13.46
C SER A 140 1.99 15.50 -14.10
N CYS A 141 0.98 14.74 -13.66
CA CYS A 141 0.66 13.41 -14.19
C CYS A 141 0.14 13.47 -15.62
N ASP A 142 0.44 12.43 -16.41
CA ASP A 142 -0.18 12.27 -17.71
C ASP A 142 -1.59 11.68 -17.58
N TRP A 143 -2.58 12.55 -17.42
CA TRP A 143 -3.98 12.17 -17.21
C TRP A 143 -4.58 11.37 -18.37
N SER A 144 -4.01 11.45 -19.59
CA SER A 144 -4.46 10.64 -20.73
C SER A 144 -4.17 9.14 -20.53
N ARG A 145 -3.22 8.81 -19.66
CA ARG A 145 -2.80 7.46 -19.29
C ARG A 145 -3.40 6.97 -17.98
N THR A 146 -4.42 7.67 -17.46
CA THR A 146 -5.08 7.26 -16.21
C THR A 146 -5.59 5.82 -16.31
N ARG A 147 -5.32 5.03 -15.27
CA ARG A 147 -5.78 3.65 -15.15
C ARG A 147 -6.55 3.41 -13.86
N PHE A 148 -7.48 2.49 -13.92
CA PHE A 148 -8.13 1.88 -12.77
C PHE A 148 -7.88 0.38 -12.80
N THR A 149 -7.61 -0.22 -11.64
CA THR A 149 -7.21 -1.64 -11.55
C THR A 149 -8.28 -2.61 -12.06
N MET A 150 -9.55 -2.18 -12.21
CA MET A 150 -10.62 -2.99 -12.82
C MET A 150 -11.06 -2.50 -14.21
N ASP A 151 -10.30 -1.62 -14.87
CA ASP A 151 -10.58 -1.28 -16.28
C ASP A 151 -10.43 -2.52 -17.18
N PRO A 152 -11.15 -2.62 -18.32
CA PRO A 152 -11.17 -3.83 -19.14
C PRO A 152 -9.78 -4.35 -19.52
N ALA A 153 -8.89 -3.48 -20.01
CA ALA A 153 -7.53 -3.86 -20.38
C ALA A 153 -6.69 -4.36 -19.18
N TYR A 154 -6.92 -3.81 -17.99
CA TYR A 154 -6.25 -4.23 -16.77
C TYR A 154 -6.80 -5.58 -16.29
N ALA A 155 -8.12 -5.76 -16.33
CA ALA A 155 -8.78 -6.99 -15.95
C ALA A 155 -8.36 -8.19 -16.83
N GLU A 156 -8.11 -7.99 -18.12
CA GLU A 156 -7.54 -9.04 -18.98
C GLU A 156 -6.14 -9.46 -18.53
N TRP A 157 -5.29 -8.51 -18.12
CA TRP A 157 -3.98 -8.81 -17.56
C TRP A 157 -4.07 -9.61 -16.25
N VAL A 158 -5.03 -9.28 -15.38
CA VAL A 158 -5.27 -10.02 -14.14
C VAL A 158 -5.69 -11.47 -14.44
N LYS A 159 -6.59 -11.69 -15.40
CA LYS A 159 -6.98 -13.05 -15.83
C LYS A 159 -5.79 -13.81 -16.42
N LYS A 160 -5.01 -13.17 -17.30
CA LYS A 160 -3.79 -13.76 -17.89
C LYS A 160 -2.79 -14.16 -16.81
N ALA A 161 -2.59 -13.32 -15.80
CA ALA A 161 -1.67 -13.60 -14.71
C ALA A 161 -2.13 -14.81 -13.87
N PHE A 162 -3.42 -14.90 -13.55
CA PHE A 162 -3.98 -16.04 -12.84
C PHE A 162 -3.77 -17.34 -13.63
N ILE A 163 -4.13 -17.34 -14.92
CA ILE A 163 -4.00 -18.52 -15.79
C ILE A 163 -2.53 -18.93 -15.88
N HIS A 164 -1.61 -17.99 -16.13
CA HIS A 164 -0.17 -18.27 -16.18
C HIS A 164 0.32 -18.93 -14.90
N TYR A 165 0.02 -18.35 -13.73
CA TYR A 165 0.47 -18.93 -12.46
C TYR A 165 -0.16 -20.31 -12.17
N TYR A 166 -1.39 -20.55 -12.61
CA TYR A 166 -2.02 -21.86 -12.53
C TYR A 166 -1.33 -22.87 -13.45
N GLU A 167 -1.04 -22.50 -14.70
CA GLU A 167 -0.33 -23.35 -15.67
C GLU A 167 1.09 -23.70 -15.23
N GLN A 168 1.76 -22.80 -14.49
CA GLN A 168 3.07 -23.06 -13.87
C GLN A 168 2.98 -23.93 -12.60
N GLY A 169 1.79 -24.31 -12.16
CA GLY A 169 1.57 -25.09 -10.92
C GLY A 169 1.81 -24.29 -9.63
N PHE A 170 1.84 -22.95 -9.73
CA PHE A 170 2.00 -22.06 -8.58
C PHE A 170 0.67 -21.79 -7.89
N ILE A 171 -0.43 -21.70 -8.65
CA ILE A 171 -1.77 -21.60 -8.06
C ILE A 171 -2.35 -22.99 -7.81
N TYR A 172 -2.90 -23.19 -6.62
CA TYR A 172 -3.63 -24.40 -6.27
C TYR A 172 -4.80 -24.08 -5.34
N ARG A 173 -5.80 -24.97 -5.31
CA ARG A 173 -6.90 -24.93 -4.33
C ARG A 173 -6.55 -25.86 -3.18
N GLY A 174 -6.67 -25.38 -1.95
CA GLY A 174 -6.38 -26.17 -0.76
C GLY A 174 -7.30 -25.81 0.40
N LYS A 175 -7.51 -26.76 1.31
CA LYS A 175 -8.27 -26.54 2.53
C LYS A 175 -7.29 -26.20 3.66
N ARG A 176 -7.34 -24.98 4.18
CA ARG A 176 -6.46 -24.50 5.26
C ARG A 176 -7.23 -23.68 6.27
N VAL A 177 -6.69 -23.60 7.49
CA VAL A 177 -7.16 -22.62 8.46
C VAL A 177 -6.73 -21.24 7.99
N VAL A 178 -7.73 -20.38 7.78
CA VAL A 178 -7.54 -18.99 7.38
C VAL A 178 -8.10 -18.06 8.43
N SER A 179 -7.51 -16.87 8.53
CA SER A 179 -8.02 -15.80 9.37
C SER A 179 -9.33 -15.28 8.77
N TRP A 180 -10.47 -15.67 9.34
CA TRP A 180 -11.79 -15.31 8.87
C TRP A 180 -12.36 -14.14 9.67
N CYS A 181 -13.00 -13.20 8.99
CA CYS A 181 -13.74 -12.13 9.65
C CYS A 181 -15.25 -12.45 9.65
N PRO A 182 -15.87 -12.82 10.79
CA PRO A 182 -17.29 -13.18 10.84
C PRO A 182 -18.24 -12.04 10.42
N ARG A 183 -17.80 -10.79 10.61
CA ARG A 183 -18.56 -9.60 10.24
C ARG A 183 -18.49 -9.30 8.74
N CYS A 184 -17.31 -9.41 8.12
CA CYS A 184 -17.15 -9.17 6.68
C CYS A 184 -17.50 -10.41 5.83
N GLN A 185 -17.49 -11.60 6.45
CA GLN A 185 -17.66 -12.92 5.84
C GLN A 185 -16.66 -13.16 4.72
N THR A 186 -15.37 -13.04 5.06
CA THR A 186 -14.27 -13.28 4.12
C THR A 186 -12.99 -13.63 4.88
N SER A 187 -12.13 -14.39 4.22
CA SER A 187 -10.75 -14.59 4.62
C SER A 187 -9.96 -13.27 4.52
N LEU A 188 -8.92 -13.16 5.35
CA LEU A 188 -7.92 -12.10 5.36
C LEU A 188 -6.53 -12.72 5.24
N SER A 189 -5.61 -12.01 4.57
CA SER A 189 -4.18 -12.35 4.63
C SER A 189 -3.60 -12.01 6.01
N ASP A 190 -2.55 -12.71 6.44
CA ASP A 190 -1.81 -12.40 7.67
C ASP A 190 -1.37 -10.93 7.77
N LEU A 191 -1.10 -10.29 6.63
CA LEU A 191 -0.73 -8.88 6.55
C LEU A 191 -1.91 -7.91 6.70
N GLU A 192 -3.15 -8.41 6.75
CA GLU A 192 -4.39 -7.66 6.97
C GLU A 192 -4.92 -7.83 8.41
N ILE A 193 -4.11 -8.38 9.32
CA ILE A 193 -4.45 -8.64 10.72
C ILE A 193 -3.81 -7.56 11.60
N GLU A 194 -4.61 -6.97 12.50
CA GLU A 194 -4.12 -6.08 13.55
C GLU A 194 -4.26 -6.76 14.92
N TYR A 195 -3.22 -6.65 15.74
CA TYR A 195 -3.24 -7.19 17.10
C TYR A 195 -3.59 -6.09 18.10
N LYS A 196 -4.52 -6.40 19.02
CA LYS A 196 -4.88 -5.52 20.14
C LYS A 196 -4.67 -6.24 21.45
N GLU A 197 -3.99 -5.59 22.39
CA GLU A 197 -3.88 -6.12 23.75
C GLU A 197 -5.27 -6.11 24.40
N GLU A 198 -5.69 -7.27 24.90
CA GLU A 198 -6.97 -7.45 25.57
C GLU A 198 -6.78 -8.31 26.82
N SER A 199 -7.37 -7.84 27.92
CA SER A 199 -7.48 -8.61 29.16
C SER A 199 -8.51 -9.72 28.99
N THR A 200 -8.06 -10.95 29.16
CA THR A 200 -8.86 -12.17 29.14
C THR A 200 -8.52 -13.01 30.38
N LYS A 201 -9.04 -14.23 30.44
CA LYS A 201 -8.66 -15.22 31.44
C LYS A 201 -7.91 -16.37 30.78
N LEU A 202 -7.07 -17.04 31.57
CA LEU A 202 -6.43 -18.30 31.21
C LEU A 202 -7.05 -19.40 32.09
N TRP A 203 -7.73 -20.34 31.45
CA TRP A 203 -8.39 -21.47 32.12
C TRP A 203 -7.48 -22.69 32.12
N TYR A 204 -7.33 -23.31 33.28
CA TYR A 204 -6.60 -24.56 33.46
C TYR A 204 -7.60 -25.70 33.61
N ILE A 205 -7.74 -26.51 32.57
CA ILE A 205 -8.80 -27.52 32.42
C ILE A 205 -8.21 -28.92 32.55
N LYS A 206 -8.83 -29.78 33.35
CA LYS A 206 -8.46 -31.17 33.56
C LYS A 206 -9.04 -32.05 32.46
N TYR A 207 -8.18 -32.80 31.79
CA TYR A 207 -8.53 -33.81 30.79
C TYR A 207 -8.26 -35.19 31.40
N PRO A 208 -9.31 -35.95 31.75
CA PRO A 208 -9.14 -37.25 32.40
C PRO A 208 -8.45 -38.27 31.49
N LEU A 209 -7.43 -38.96 32.01
CA LEU A 209 -6.74 -40.05 31.32
C LEU A 209 -7.63 -41.29 31.27
N ILE A 210 -7.57 -42.01 30.15
CA ILE A 210 -8.22 -43.32 30.02
C ILE A 210 -7.36 -44.35 30.79
N SER A 211 -7.96 -45.05 31.75
CA SER A 211 -7.32 -46.16 32.45
C SER A 211 -7.50 -47.46 31.67
N ASN A 212 -6.47 -48.30 31.62
CA ASN A 212 -6.54 -49.63 31.00
C ASN A 212 -7.24 -50.67 31.89
N GLN A 213 -7.79 -50.28 33.05
CA GLN A 213 -8.46 -51.19 33.98
C GLN A 213 -9.72 -50.55 34.58
N GLU A 214 -10.75 -51.37 34.78
CA GLU A 214 -12.10 -51.10 35.26
C GLU A 214 -12.20 -50.57 36.72
N SER A 215 -11.34 -49.63 37.13
CA SER A 215 -11.47 -48.99 38.44
C SER A 215 -12.32 -47.72 38.34
N ARG A 216 -13.60 -47.85 38.71
CA ARG A 216 -14.53 -46.74 38.91
C ARG A 216 -14.00 -45.73 39.95
N ILE A 217 -13.80 -44.49 39.49
CA ILE A 217 -14.18 -43.22 40.14
C ILE A 217 -13.33 -42.68 41.32
N ARG A 218 -12.38 -43.40 41.95
CA ARG A 218 -11.69 -42.83 43.14
C ARG A 218 -10.31 -42.17 42.95
N ASN A 219 -9.59 -42.37 41.85
CA ASN A 219 -8.32 -41.67 41.56
C ASN A 219 -8.13 -41.56 40.04
N GLN A 220 -8.91 -40.71 39.37
CA GLN A 220 -8.77 -40.51 37.93
C GLN A 220 -7.57 -39.59 37.67
N GLU A 221 -6.49 -40.11 37.08
CA GLU A 221 -5.37 -39.29 36.62
C GLU A 221 -5.86 -38.31 35.54
N TYR A 222 -5.30 -37.10 35.52
CA TYR A 222 -5.64 -36.08 34.52
C TYR A 222 -4.38 -35.37 34.01
N ILE A 223 -4.45 -34.87 32.78
CA ILE A 223 -3.53 -33.86 32.27
C ILE A 223 -4.22 -32.50 32.31
N ILE A 224 -3.50 -31.46 32.74
CA ILE A 224 -4.04 -30.10 32.81
C ILE A 224 -3.58 -29.33 31.58
N VAL A 225 -4.54 -28.73 30.87
CA VAL A 225 -4.29 -27.88 29.70
C VAL A 225 -4.65 -26.44 30.02
N ALA A 226 -3.81 -25.49 29.58
CA ALA A 226 -4.10 -24.06 29.66
C ALA A 226 -4.67 -23.54 28.33
N THR A 227 -5.76 -22.76 28.38
CA THR A 227 -6.38 -22.15 27.18
C THR A 227 -7.04 -20.81 27.50
N THR A 228 -7.00 -19.88 26.56
CA THR A 228 -7.77 -18.61 26.59
C THR A 228 -9.14 -18.73 25.89
N ARG A 229 -9.40 -19.87 25.24
CA ARG A 229 -10.63 -20.15 24.46
C ARG A 229 -11.25 -21.49 24.86
N PRO A 230 -11.87 -21.62 26.05
CA PRO A 230 -12.43 -22.88 26.48
C PRO A 230 -13.56 -23.36 25.56
N GLU A 231 -14.31 -22.47 24.90
CA GLU A 231 -15.33 -22.84 23.91
C GLU A 231 -14.79 -23.68 22.75
N THR A 232 -13.52 -23.49 22.39
CA THR A 232 -12.92 -24.24 21.28
C THR A 232 -12.62 -25.68 21.65
N MET A 233 -12.57 -26.02 22.95
CA MET A 233 -12.25 -27.38 23.41
C MET A 233 -13.18 -28.44 22.83
N LEU A 234 -14.42 -28.07 22.50
CA LEU A 234 -15.41 -28.97 21.88
C LEU A 234 -14.89 -29.55 20.55
N GLY A 235 -13.94 -28.87 19.89
CA GLY A 235 -13.30 -29.29 18.65
C GLY A 235 -11.93 -29.94 18.83
N ASP A 236 -11.48 -30.21 20.06
CA ASP A 236 -10.14 -30.75 20.29
C ASP A 236 -9.99 -32.15 19.68
N ALA A 237 -8.86 -32.33 18.99
CA ALA A 237 -8.49 -33.59 18.35
C ALA A 237 -7.32 -34.28 19.04
N ALA A 238 -6.55 -33.58 19.89
CA ALA A 238 -5.48 -34.12 20.70
C ALA A 238 -5.13 -33.17 21.86
N VAL A 239 -4.27 -33.65 22.77
CA VAL A 239 -3.46 -32.79 23.66
C VAL A 239 -2.01 -32.92 23.21
N ALA A 240 -1.33 -31.80 22.96
CA ALA A 240 0.08 -31.79 22.58
C ALA A 240 0.97 -31.41 23.76
N VAL A 241 2.11 -32.10 23.88
CA VAL A 241 3.18 -31.83 24.85
C VAL A 241 4.52 -31.75 24.12
N ASN A 242 5.48 -31.03 24.70
CA ASN A 242 6.82 -31.00 24.12
C ASN A 242 7.54 -32.36 24.37
N PRO A 243 8.20 -32.98 23.36
CA PRO A 243 8.91 -34.25 23.54
C PRO A 243 10.04 -34.20 24.58
N ASP A 244 10.63 -33.02 24.81
CA ASP A 244 11.72 -32.83 25.77
C ASP A 244 11.21 -32.57 27.20
N ASP A 245 9.89 -32.43 27.39
CA ASP A 245 9.27 -32.21 28.68
C ASP A 245 9.21 -33.48 29.52
N LYS A 246 10.10 -33.58 30.51
CA LYS A 246 10.19 -34.70 31.44
C LYS A 246 8.90 -34.97 32.21
N ARG A 247 8.03 -33.96 32.40
CA ARG A 247 6.73 -34.10 33.10
C ARG A 247 5.77 -35.03 32.36
N TYR A 248 5.86 -35.08 31.03
CA TYR A 248 4.86 -35.73 30.17
C TYR A 248 5.39 -36.91 29.35
N LYS A 249 6.67 -37.30 29.50
CA LYS A 249 7.29 -38.41 28.74
C LYS A 249 6.51 -39.72 28.79
N ASN A 250 5.90 -40.04 29.93
CA ASN A 250 5.13 -41.27 30.11
C ASN A 250 3.65 -41.16 29.67
N LEU A 251 3.22 -39.98 29.20
CA LEU A 251 1.85 -39.73 28.76
C LEU A 251 1.69 -39.70 27.24
N THR A 252 2.77 -39.47 26.48
CA THR A 252 2.73 -39.50 25.01
C THR A 252 2.24 -40.85 24.49
N GLY A 253 1.28 -40.84 23.58
CA GLY A 253 0.64 -42.04 23.04
C GLY A 253 -0.53 -42.58 23.87
N ARG A 254 -0.71 -42.11 25.12
CA ARG A 254 -1.94 -42.37 25.89
C ARG A 254 -3.10 -41.53 25.32
N LYS A 255 -4.31 -41.86 25.76
CA LYS A 255 -5.53 -41.13 25.42
C LYS A 255 -6.14 -40.47 26.64
N VAL A 256 -6.85 -39.38 26.40
CA VAL A 256 -7.70 -38.70 27.37
C VAL A 256 -9.13 -38.65 26.87
N VAL A 257 -10.08 -38.53 27.78
CA VAL A 257 -11.47 -38.21 27.45
C VAL A 257 -11.61 -36.70 27.40
N LEU A 258 -12.01 -36.17 26.25
CA LEU A 258 -12.38 -34.77 26.09
C LEU A 258 -13.65 -34.49 26.91
N PRO A 259 -13.60 -33.61 27.93
CA PRO A 259 -14.78 -33.27 28.71
C PRO A 259 -15.91 -32.71 27.85
N ILE A 260 -17.16 -32.88 28.29
CA ILE A 260 -18.40 -32.47 27.61
C ILE A 260 -18.71 -33.29 26.35
N GLN A 261 -17.76 -33.44 25.43
CA GLN A 261 -17.95 -34.24 24.20
C GLN A 261 -17.84 -35.74 24.42
N ASN A 262 -17.23 -36.18 25.53
CA ASN A 262 -16.93 -37.59 25.83
C ASN A 262 -16.18 -38.30 24.67
N ARG A 263 -15.34 -37.55 23.95
CA ARG A 263 -14.55 -38.04 22.81
C ARG A 263 -13.16 -38.47 23.28
N GLU A 264 -12.70 -39.66 22.90
CA GLU A 264 -11.32 -40.07 23.15
C GLU A 264 -10.36 -39.34 22.20
N ILE A 265 -9.35 -38.67 22.75
CA ILE A 265 -8.31 -37.98 21.97
C ILE A 265 -6.91 -38.38 22.44
N PRO A 266 -5.93 -38.52 21.53
CA PRO A 266 -4.56 -38.89 21.87
C PRO A 266 -3.78 -37.74 22.51
N ILE A 267 -2.73 -38.10 23.27
CA ILE A 267 -1.66 -37.20 23.67
C ILE A 267 -0.50 -37.34 22.67
N VAL A 268 -0.16 -36.26 21.96
CA VAL A 268 0.90 -36.22 20.94
C VAL A 268 2.11 -35.44 21.42
N ALA A 269 3.30 -35.79 20.93
CA ALA A 269 4.52 -35.05 21.22
C ALA A 269 4.91 -34.17 20.02
N ASP A 270 4.87 -32.86 20.19
CA ASP A 270 5.20 -31.88 19.15
C ASP A 270 6.13 -30.79 19.69
N ARG A 271 7.19 -30.47 18.94
CA ARG A 271 8.21 -29.48 19.35
C ARG A 271 7.71 -28.04 19.33
N ALA A 272 6.59 -27.77 18.67
CA ALA A 272 5.99 -26.45 18.64
C ALA A 272 5.33 -26.06 19.99
N VAL A 273 5.16 -27.01 20.91
CA VAL A 273 4.63 -26.75 22.24
C VAL A 273 5.71 -26.12 23.12
N GLU A 274 5.40 -24.96 23.71
CA GLU A 274 6.29 -24.26 24.62
C GLU A 274 6.18 -24.83 26.05
N MET A 275 7.30 -25.31 26.61
CA MET A 275 7.32 -25.95 27.93
C MET A 275 7.03 -24.98 29.09
N SER A 276 7.40 -23.71 28.94
CA SER A 276 7.26 -22.64 29.94
C SER A 276 5.85 -22.06 30.02
N PHE A 277 5.05 -22.20 28.96
CA PHE A 277 3.72 -21.58 28.90
C PHE A 277 2.65 -22.46 29.56
N GLY A 278 1.89 -21.88 30.49
CA GLY A 278 0.81 -22.57 31.21
C GLY A 278 1.33 -23.82 31.92
N THR A 279 0.89 -24.99 31.48
CA THR A 279 1.31 -26.28 32.02
C THR A 279 2.41 -26.97 31.21
N GLY A 280 2.71 -26.48 29.99
CA GLY A 280 3.50 -27.22 29.00
C GLY A 280 2.70 -28.28 28.23
N ALA A 281 1.38 -28.36 28.45
CA ALA A 281 0.44 -29.16 27.67
C ALA A 281 -0.64 -28.24 27.07
N VAL A 282 -0.87 -28.35 25.77
CA VAL A 282 -1.82 -27.52 25.01
C VAL A 282 -2.88 -28.38 24.36
N LYS A 283 -4.12 -27.90 24.33
CA LYS A 283 -5.19 -28.53 23.55
C LYS A 283 -4.94 -28.27 22.07
N VAL A 284 -5.18 -29.26 21.22
CA VAL A 284 -5.01 -29.13 19.77
C VAL A 284 -6.39 -29.12 19.12
N THR A 285 -6.74 -27.98 18.53
CA THR A 285 -7.99 -27.69 17.79
C THR A 285 -7.70 -27.38 16.32
N PRO A 286 -7.44 -28.40 15.48
CA PRO A 286 -6.90 -28.19 14.13
C PRO A 286 -7.71 -27.30 13.18
N ALA A 287 -9.00 -27.09 13.45
CA ALA A 287 -9.90 -26.29 12.61
C ALA A 287 -10.06 -24.83 13.07
N HIS A 288 -9.58 -24.46 14.27
CA HIS A 288 -9.86 -23.16 14.92
C HIS A 288 -8.62 -22.43 15.45
N ASP A 289 -7.43 -22.94 15.17
CA ASP A 289 -6.16 -22.27 15.44
C ASP A 289 -5.12 -22.67 14.38
N ILE A 290 -4.27 -21.73 13.97
CA ILE A 290 -3.28 -21.94 12.89
C ILE A 290 -2.19 -22.92 13.34
N LEU A 291 -1.64 -22.73 14.55
CA LEU A 291 -0.61 -23.59 15.10
C LEU A 291 -1.16 -25.00 15.34
N ASP A 292 -2.37 -25.10 15.88
CA ASP A 292 -3.04 -26.38 16.07
C ASP A 292 -3.31 -27.10 14.75
N SER A 293 -3.59 -26.35 13.67
CA SER A 293 -3.75 -26.92 12.33
C SER A 293 -2.46 -27.55 11.84
N GLU A 294 -1.32 -26.88 12.03
CA GLU A 294 -0.01 -27.38 11.65
C GLU A 294 0.39 -28.63 12.48
N ILE A 295 0.10 -28.64 13.79
CA ILE A 295 0.26 -29.83 14.65
C ILE A 295 -0.65 -30.95 14.15
N GLY A 296 -1.90 -30.63 13.83
CA GLY A 296 -2.89 -31.55 13.29
C GLY A 296 -2.44 -32.22 12.00
N GLU A 297 -1.87 -31.46 11.07
CA GLU A 297 -1.30 -31.99 9.83
C GLU A 297 -0.10 -32.92 10.08
N ARG A 298 0.85 -32.51 10.93
CA ARG A 298 2.03 -33.33 11.28
C ARG A 298 1.66 -34.66 11.92
N HIS A 299 0.62 -34.67 12.75
CA HIS A 299 0.16 -35.84 13.48
C HIS A 299 -1.07 -36.54 12.87
N LYS A 300 -1.54 -36.09 11.69
CA LYS A 300 -2.71 -36.63 10.98
C LYS A 300 -3.98 -36.68 11.84
N LEU A 301 -4.24 -35.61 12.59
CA LEU A 301 -5.39 -35.48 13.48
C LEU A 301 -6.67 -35.10 12.71
N PRO A 302 -7.85 -35.55 13.18
CA PRO A 302 -9.13 -35.13 12.61
C PRO A 302 -9.38 -33.62 12.84
N GLN A 303 -10.12 -33.00 11.93
CA GLN A 303 -10.48 -31.59 12.00
C GLN A 303 -11.98 -31.46 12.29
N PHE A 304 -12.35 -30.84 13.41
CA PHE A 304 -13.75 -30.62 13.80
C PHE A 304 -14.12 -29.13 13.69
N GLN A 305 -14.95 -28.78 12.71
CA GLN A 305 -15.40 -27.41 12.48
C GLN A 305 -16.60 -27.06 13.38
N ILE A 306 -16.31 -26.81 14.65
CA ILE A 306 -17.28 -26.43 15.68
C ILE A 306 -17.82 -24.98 15.59
N ILE A 307 -17.18 -24.09 14.82
CA ILE A 307 -17.60 -22.69 14.60
C ILE A 307 -17.80 -22.47 13.11
N ASN A 308 -18.90 -21.82 12.73
CA ASN A 308 -19.18 -21.45 11.34
C ASN A 308 -18.72 -20.02 11.00
N GLU A 309 -18.82 -19.68 9.71
CA GLU A 309 -18.45 -18.39 9.13
C GLU A 309 -19.16 -17.17 9.75
N ARG A 310 -20.23 -17.37 10.52
CA ARG A 310 -20.97 -16.29 11.22
C ARG A 310 -20.59 -16.17 12.70
N GLY A 311 -19.58 -16.90 13.16
CA GLY A 311 -19.17 -16.92 14.57
C GLY A 311 -20.21 -17.58 15.47
N LYS A 312 -20.93 -18.58 14.94
CA LYS A 312 -21.88 -19.40 15.70
C LYS A 312 -21.42 -20.85 15.74
N MET A 313 -21.75 -21.53 16.82
CA MET A 313 -21.43 -22.94 16.99
C MET A 313 -22.22 -23.81 15.99
N THR A 314 -21.57 -24.83 15.43
CA THR A 314 -22.16 -25.81 14.51
C THR A 314 -22.70 -27.03 15.26
N ALA A 315 -23.35 -27.95 14.56
CA ALA A 315 -23.75 -29.24 15.11
C ALA A 315 -22.56 -30.06 15.64
N GLU A 316 -21.34 -29.87 15.11
CA GLU A 316 -20.14 -30.57 15.61
C GLU A 316 -19.72 -30.11 17.01
N ALA A 317 -20.19 -28.94 17.46
CA ALA A 317 -19.99 -28.49 18.84
C ALA A 317 -20.86 -29.26 19.85
N GLY A 318 -21.77 -30.11 19.39
CA GLY A 318 -22.75 -30.82 20.21
C GLY A 318 -24.09 -30.08 20.29
N LYS A 319 -25.18 -30.84 20.47
CA LYS A 319 -26.56 -30.33 20.44
C LYS A 319 -26.84 -29.21 21.44
N ASP A 320 -26.16 -29.24 22.59
CA ASP A 320 -26.31 -28.24 23.65
C ASP A 320 -25.67 -26.88 23.30
N PHE A 321 -24.79 -26.84 22.31
CA PHE A 321 -24.06 -25.65 21.91
C PHE A 321 -24.46 -25.13 20.53
N GLU A 322 -25.07 -25.96 19.69
CA GLU A 322 -25.45 -25.62 18.32
C GLU A 322 -26.26 -24.31 18.26
N GLY A 323 -25.83 -23.39 17.38
CA GLY A 323 -26.49 -22.10 17.15
C GLY A 323 -26.13 -20.97 18.13
N LEU A 324 -25.48 -21.27 19.26
CA LEU A 324 -24.98 -20.26 20.20
C LEU A 324 -23.88 -19.41 19.56
N LYS A 325 -23.71 -18.17 20.02
CA LYS A 325 -22.52 -17.38 19.70
C LYS A 325 -21.31 -17.91 20.46
N THR A 326 -20.10 -17.69 19.94
CA THR A 326 -18.84 -18.16 20.57
C THR A 326 -18.68 -17.75 22.03
N LEU A 327 -19.03 -16.51 22.39
CA LEU A 327 -18.98 -16.02 23.79
C LEU A 327 -20.04 -16.69 24.68
N GLU A 328 -21.26 -16.88 24.18
CA GLU A 328 -22.32 -17.59 24.91
C GLU A 328 -21.94 -19.06 25.12
N ALA A 329 -21.33 -19.69 24.12
CA ALA A 329 -20.79 -21.04 24.22
C ALA A 329 -19.63 -21.12 25.22
N ARG A 330 -18.78 -20.10 25.29
CA ARG A 330 -17.69 -20.00 26.29
C ARG A 330 -18.23 -20.04 27.71
N GLU A 331 -19.20 -19.17 28.01
CA GLU A 331 -19.84 -19.12 29.33
C GLU A 331 -20.46 -20.46 29.70
N ARG A 332 -21.15 -21.11 28.76
CA ARG A 332 -21.77 -22.41 28.98
C ARG A 332 -20.75 -23.53 29.18
N VAL A 333 -19.67 -23.58 28.39
CA VAL A 333 -18.59 -24.56 28.55
C VAL A 333 -17.95 -24.42 29.92
N VAL A 334 -17.63 -23.19 30.34
CA VAL A 334 -17.02 -22.95 31.66
C VAL A 334 -17.96 -23.42 32.78
N ALA A 335 -19.25 -23.07 32.72
CA ALA A 335 -20.23 -23.51 33.71
C ALA A 335 -20.36 -25.05 33.81
N GLU A 336 -20.31 -25.75 32.68
CA GLU A 336 -20.34 -27.22 32.68
C GLU A 336 -19.04 -27.83 33.25
N LEU A 337 -17.87 -27.25 32.94
CA LEU A 337 -16.61 -27.68 33.53
C LEU A 337 -16.55 -27.45 35.05
N GLU A 338 -17.12 -26.35 35.55
CA GLU A 338 -17.24 -26.07 36.99
C GLU A 338 -18.15 -27.09 37.67
N LYS A 339 -19.31 -27.41 37.09
CA LYS A 339 -20.22 -28.46 37.60
C LYS A 339 -19.54 -29.82 37.68
N LEU A 340 -18.69 -30.14 36.70
CA LEU A 340 -17.93 -31.39 36.66
C LEU A 340 -16.67 -31.37 37.55
N GLY A 341 -16.31 -30.24 38.16
CA GLY A 341 -15.09 -30.10 38.96
C GLY A 341 -13.79 -30.22 38.15
N LEU A 342 -13.85 -29.91 36.84
CA LEU A 342 -12.73 -30.07 35.90
C LEU A 342 -11.92 -28.80 35.67
N ILE A 343 -12.23 -27.71 36.37
CA ILE A 343 -11.39 -26.51 36.40
C ILE A 343 -10.40 -26.63 37.58
N GLU A 344 -9.10 -26.57 37.30
CA GLU A 344 -8.06 -26.53 38.33
C GLU A 344 -7.92 -25.11 38.90
N LYS A 345 -7.78 -24.11 38.02
CA LYS A 345 -7.69 -22.70 38.37
C LYS A 345 -8.02 -21.81 37.17
N ILE A 346 -8.29 -20.54 37.44
CA ILE A 346 -8.52 -19.49 36.45
C ILE A 346 -7.65 -18.30 36.83
N GLU A 347 -6.88 -17.79 35.88
CA GLU A 347 -5.96 -16.65 36.10
C GLU A 347 -6.30 -15.51 35.14
N ASP A 348 -6.10 -14.27 35.57
CA ASP A 348 -6.16 -13.13 34.66
C ASP A 348 -4.97 -13.16 33.71
N TYR A 349 -5.22 -12.93 32.43
CA TYR A 349 -4.21 -13.04 31.38
C TYR A 349 -4.39 -11.93 30.34
N LYS A 350 -3.28 -11.37 29.88
CA LYS A 350 -3.30 -10.40 28.77
C LYS A 350 -2.80 -11.09 27.53
N HIS A 351 -3.55 -10.93 26.44
CA HIS A 351 -3.20 -11.52 25.16
C HIS A 351 -3.39 -10.52 24.02
N ASN A 352 -2.76 -10.81 22.89
CA ASN A 352 -2.93 -10.05 21.67
C ASN A 352 -4.04 -10.67 20.82
N LEU A 353 -5.23 -10.08 20.85
CA LEU A 353 -6.35 -10.50 20.02
C LEU A 353 -6.12 -10.09 18.56
N ALA A 354 -6.21 -11.05 17.65
CA ALA A 354 -6.23 -10.79 16.21
C ALA A 354 -7.57 -10.16 15.79
N THR A 355 -7.49 -8.98 15.20
CA THR A 355 -8.66 -8.21 14.76
C THR A 355 -8.56 -7.83 13.29
N CYS A 356 -9.72 -7.71 12.63
CA CYS A 356 -9.82 -7.23 11.26
C CYS A 356 -9.42 -5.75 11.19
N TYR A 357 -8.36 -5.42 10.46
CA TYR A 357 -7.86 -4.03 10.34
C TYR A 357 -8.88 -3.01 9.84
N ARG A 358 -9.94 -3.47 9.15
CA ARG A 358 -10.97 -2.60 8.56
C ARG A 358 -12.20 -2.40 9.42
N CYS A 359 -12.60 -3.42 10.18
CA CYS A 359 -13.85 -3.40 10.92
C CYS A 359 -13.69 -3.55 12.43
N GLY A 360 -12.49 -3.91 12.90
CA GLY A 360 -12.15 -4.09 14.29
C GLY A 360 -12.74 -5.33 14.95
N ALA A 361 -13.51 -6.16 14.22
CA ALA A 361 -14.04 -7.40 14.75
C ALA A 361 -12.92 -8.42 15.02
N ALA A 362 -13.07 -9.21 16.08
CA ALA A 362 -12.23 -10.36 16.35
C ALA A 362 -12.25 -11.33 15.15
N LEU A 363 -11.07 -11.86 14.80
CA LEU A 363 -10.94 -12.86 13.76
C LEU A 363 -11.15 -14.25 14.33
N GLU A 364 -11.77 -15.11 13.53
CA GLU A 364 -11.90 -16.53 13.81
C GLU A 364 -11.01 -17.29 12.84
N PRO A 365 -10.02 -18.08 13.32
CA PRO A 365 -9.36 -19.03 12.44
C PRO A 365 -10.39 -20.09 12.04
N LEU A 366 -10.65 -20.25 10.75
CA LEU A 366 -11.62 -21.23 10.24
C LEU A 366 -11.03 -22.03 9.10
N LEU A 367 -11.36 -23.31 9.06
CA LEU A 367 -11.05 -24.17 7.93
C LEU A 367 -11.86 -23.73 6.70
N SER A 368 -11.17 -23.42 5.60
CA SER A 368 -11.80 -22.90 4.38
C SER A 368 -11.08 -23.40 3.12
N ASP A 369 -11.86 -23.73 2.08
CA ASP A 369 -11.34 -24.04 0.75
C ASP A 369 -10.99 -22.74 0.03
N GLN A 370 -9.70 -22.49 -0.17
CA GLN A 370 -9.20 -21.24 -0.74
C GLN A 370 -8.19 -21.52 -1.85
N TRP A 371 -7.91 -20.49 -2.63
CA TRP A 371 -6.88 -20.47 -3.66
C TRP A 371 -5.61 -19.84 -3.11
N PHE A 372 -4.49 -20.53 -3.30
CA PHE A 372 -3.19 -20.12 -2.82
C PHE A 372 -2.20 -19.99 -3.97
N LEU A 373 -1.33 -18.99 -3.90
CA LEU A 373 -0.16 -18.84 -4.74
C LEU A 373 1.08 -19.33 -3.97
N LYS A 374 1.77 -20.33 -4.52
CA LYS A 374 3.03 -20.85 -3.99
C LYS A 374 4.11 -19.78 -4.04
N MET A 375 4.63 -19.41 -2.88
CA MET A 375 5.53 -18.26 -2.78
C MET A 375 7.01 -18.62 -2.92
N GLU A 376 7.42 -19.86 -2.64
CA GLU A 376 8.82 -20.28 -2.58
C GLU A 376 9.67 -19.83 -3.79
N LYS A 377 9.28 -20.21 -5.02
CA LYS A 377 10.01 -19.85 -6.24
C LYS A 377 9.93 -18.37 -6.59
N LEU A 378 8.82 -17.71 -6.26
CA LEU A 378 8.65 -16.27 -6.47
C LEU A 378 9.52 -15.47 -5.49
N ALA A 379 9.63 -15.97 -4.26
CA ALA A 379 10.47 -15.40 -3.22
C ALA A 379 11.95 -15.48 -3.55
N GLU A 380 12.40 -16.64 -4.06
CA GLU A 380 13.78 -16.81 -4.52
C GLU A 380 14.16 -15.77 -5.59
N LYS A 381 13.26 -15.51 -6.55
CA LYS A 381 13.48 -14.49 -7.59
C LYS A 381 13.66 -13.09 -7.01
N THR A 382 12.80 -12.70 -6.08
CA THR A 382 12.89 -11.40 -5.40
C THR A 382 14.17 -11.29 -4.58
N LEU A 383 14.48 -12.31 -3.77
CA LEU A 383 15.69 -12.35 -2.94
C LEU A 383 16.95 -12.21 -3.80
N LYS A 384 17.03 -12.93 -4.92
CA LYS A 384 18.16 -12.84 -5.85
C LYS A 384 18.27 -11.45 -6.49
N ALA A 385 17.16 -10.83 -6.89
CA ALA A 385 17.17 -9.51 -7.51
C ALA A 385 17.65 -8.42 -6.53
N VAL A 386 17.19 -8.47 -5.28
CA VAL A 386 17.60 -7.52 -4.24
C VAL A 386 19.06 -7.76 -3.82
N LYS A 387 19.43 -9.00 -3.45
CA LYS A 387 20.81 -9.34 -3.01
C LYS A 387 21.87 -9.10 -4.08
N SER A 388 21.51 -9.09 -5.36
CA SER A 388 22.44 -8.78 -6.47
C SER A 388 22.59 -7.29 -6.77
N GLY A 389 21.84 -6.42 -6.08
CA GLY A 389 21.85 -4.98 -6.32
C GLY A 389 21.09 -4.53 -7.58
N LYS A 390 20.32 -5.42 -8.23
CA LYS A 390 19.45 -5.02 -9.36
C LYS A 390 18.30 -4.13 -8.91
N ILE A 391 17.93 -4.21 -7.64
CA ILE A 391 16.93 -3.35 -7.00
C ILE A 391 17.57 -2.76 -5.75
N LYS A 392 17.61 -1.44 -5.68
CA LYS A 392 18.07 -0.71 -4.51
C LYS A 392 16.87 -0.20 -3.71
N ILE A 393 16.77 -0.62 -2.44
CA ILE A 393 15.78 -0.09 -1.51
C ILE A 393 16.42 1.06 -0.73
N ILE A 394 15.78 2.21 -0.73
CA ILE A 394 16.31 3.45 -0.15
C ILE A 394 15.35 3.93 0.94
N PRO A 395 15.79 4.06 2.20
CA PRO A 395 17.12 3.71 2.71
C PRO A 395 17.33 2.20 2.91
N GLU A 396 18.60 1.80 3.05
CA GLU A 396 19.05 0.40 3.09
C GLU A 396 18.48 -0.41 4.26
N ASN A 397 18.06 0.23 5.36
CA ASN A 397 17.46 -0.46 6.50
C ASN A 397 16.16 -1.20 6.14
N PHE A 398 15.39 -0.70 5.15
CA PHE A 398 14.18 -1.36 4.67
C PHE A 398 14.47 -2.53 3.73
N GLU A 399 15.67 -2.63 3.18
CA GLU A 399 16.09 -3.80 2.40
C GLU A 399 16.02 -5.06 3.26
N LYS A 400 16.56 -4.99 4.49
CA LYS A 400 16.50 -6.09 5.44
C LYS A 400 15.06 -6.50 5.77
N VAL A 401 14.15 -5.54 5.92
CA VAL A 401 12.72 -5.82 6.19
C VAL A 401 12.10 -6.63 5.06
N LEU A 402 12.40 -6.27 3.81
CA LEU A 402 11.93 -7.01 2.64
C LEU A 402 12.54 -8.42 2.58
N LEU A 403 13.86 -8.53 2.77
CA LEU A 403 14.58 -9.82 2.72
C LEU A 403 14.08 -10.79 3.81
N ASP A 404 14.03 -10.34 5.06
CA ASP A 404 13.58 -11.14 6.20
C ASP A 404 12.14 -11.65 5.99
N TRP A 405 11.28 -10.84 5.36
CA TRP A 405 9.91 -11.23 5.04
C TRP A 405 9.87 -12.27 3.92
N MET A 406 10.60 -12.05 2.83
CA MET A 406 10.64 -12.99 1.69
C MET A 406 11.24 -14.34 2.07
N GLU A 407 12.15 -14.41 3.05
CA GLU A 407 12.75 -15.68 3.52
C GLU A 407 11.78 -16.55 4.33
N LYS A 408 10.75 -15.96 4.95
CA LYS A 408 9.79 -16.65 5.84
C LYS A 408 8.36 -16.66 5.28
N VAL A 409 8.18 -16.22 4.04
CA VAL A 409 6.86 -16.02 3.46
C VAL A 409 6.12 -17.36 3.28
N ARG A 410 4.86 -17.39 3.69
CA ARG A 410 3.94 -18.52 3.48
C ARG A 410 3.24 -18.37 2.13
N ASP A 411 2.65 -19.45 1.64
CA ASP A 411 1.81 -19.39 0.43
C ASP A 411 0.69 -18.36 0.61
N TRP A 412 0.53 -17.51 -0.40
CA TRP A 412 -0.37 -16.38 -0.32
C TRP A 412 -1.80 -16.81 -0.68
N CYS A 413 -2.74 -16.65 0.26
CA CYS A 413 -4.17 -16.78 -0.01
C CYS A 413 -4.65 -15.65 -0.96
N ILE A 414 -4.99 -16.01 -2.20
CA ILE A 414 -5.35 -15.06 -3.26
C ILE A 414 -6.86 -14.96 -3.51
N SER A 415 -7.70 -15.82 -2.92
CA SER A 415 -9.16 -15.72 -3.01
C SER A 415 -9.77 -14.94 -1.84
N ARG A 416 -10.92 -14.32 -2.08
CA ARG A 416 -11.73 -13.56 -1.11
C ARG A 416 -13.22 -13.77 -1.37
N GLN A 417 -14.01 -13.87 -0.30
CA GLN A 417 -15.47 -14.09 -0.34
C GLN A 417 -16.25 -12.77 -0.29
N ILE A 418 -15.73 -11.75 -0.99
CA ILE A 418 -16.37 -10.44 -1.14
C ILE A 418 -17.01 -10.31 -2.52
N TRP A 419 -17.83 -9.29 -2.72
CA TRP A 419 -18.57 -9.10 -3.98
C TRP A 419 -17.85 -8.16 -4.94
N TRP A 420 -17.02 -7.26 -4.41
CA TRP A 420 -16.23 -6.31 -5.19
C TRP A 420 -14.78 -6.79 -5.40
N GLY A 421 -14.40 -6.98 -6.67
CA GLY A 421 -13.05 -7.41 -7.07
C GLY A 421 -13.06 -8.20 -8.38
N HIS A 422 -11.89 -8.67 -8.79
CA HIS A 422 -11.75 -9.52 -9.98
C HIS A 422 -12.24 -10.93 -9.70
N GLN A 423 -13.36 -11.35 -10.28
CA GLN A 423 -13.86 -12.71 -10.11
C GLN A 423 -12.85 -13.74 -10.66
N LEU A 424 -12.64 -14.84 -9.94
CA LEU A 424 -11.69 -15.85 -10.36
C LEU A 424 -12.10 -16.46 -11.72
N PRO A 425 -11.15 -16.68 -12.65
CA PRO A 425 -11.41 -17.32 -13.95
C PRO A 425 -11.51 -18.85 -13.79
N VAL A 426 -12.33 -19.29 -12.83
CA VAL A 426 -12.55 -20.68 -12.43
C VAL A 426 -14.02 -21.01 -12.62
N TYR A 427 -14.30 -22.11 -13.30
CA TYR A 427 -15.66 -22.58 -13.59
C TYR A 427 -15.89 -23.96 -13.01
N PHE A 428 -16.93 -24.10 -12.20
CA PHE A 428 -17.32 -25.34 -11.54
C PHE A 428 -18.41 -26.08 -12.31
N CYS A 429 -18.28 -27.41 -12.38
CA CYS A 429 -19.32 -28.31 -12.85
C CYS A 429 -20.48 -28.36 -11.85
N LYS A 430 -21.73 -28.27 -12.32
CA LYS A 430 -22.92 -28.41 -11.47
C LYS A 430 -23.26 -29.86 -11.12
N ASN A 431 -22.82 -30.82 -11.94
CA ASN A 431 -23.10 -32.25 -11.73
C ASN A 431 -21.89 -32.92 -11.07
N LYS A 432 -22.11 -33.55 -9.91
CA LYS A 432 -21.04 -34.15 -9.07
C LYS A 432 -20.56 -35.56 -9.52
N GLN A 433 -20.96 -36.06 -10.69
CA GLN A 433 -20.56 -37.36 -11.28
C GLN A 433 -20.50 -37.14 -12.80
N GLU A 434 -19.53 -37.53 -13.63
CA GLU A 434 -18.67 -38.72 -13.73
C GLU A 434 -17.25 -38.33 -14.25
N GLU A 435 -16.26 -39.21 -14.14
CA GLU A 435 -14.91 -39.03 -14.70
C GLU A 435 -14.87 -39.31 -16.20
N ILE A 436 -14.40 -38.35 -17.01
CA ILE A 436 -13.92 -38.63 -18.37
C ILE A 436 -12.74 -37.70 -18.69
N SER A 437 -11.65 -38.33 -19.15
CA SER A 437 -10.43 -37.75 -19.70
C SER A 437 -10.57 -37.35 -21.17
N ASN A 438 -9.82 -36.32 -21.58
CA ASN A 438 -9.55 -35.83 -22.95
C ASN A 438 -10.32 -34.58 -23.39
N PHE A 439 -9.91 -33.41 -22.89
CA PHE A 439 -10.16 -32.12 -23.57
C PHE A 439 -9.03 -31.10 -23.31
N LYS A 440 -8.95 -30.09 -24.19
CA LYS A 440 -7.95 -28.99 -24.26
C LYS A 440 -7.94 -28.01 -23.05
N PHE A 441 -8.49 -28.39 -21.91
CA PHE A 441 -8.57 -27.55 -20.71
C PHE A 441 -7.74 -28.16 -19.58
N GLN A 442 -7.12 -27.33 -18.73
CA GLN A 442 -6.44 -27.84 -17.52
C GLN A 442 -7.49 -28.23 -16.47
N ILE A 443 -7.60 -29.54 -16.25
CA ILE A 443 -8.55 -30.20 -15.36
C ILE A 443 -7.87 -30.45 -14.00
N SER A 444 -8.60 -30.30 -12.90
CA SER A 444 -8.15 -30.77 -11.59
C SER A 444 -8.07 -32.31 -11.57
N ASN A 445 -6.86 -32.87 -11.59
CA ASN A 445 -6.65 -34.31 -11.40
C ASN A 445 -6.41 -34.62 -9.92
N GLU A 446 -7.26 -35.49 -9.39
CA GLU A 446 -7.17 -36.33 -8.19
C GLU A 446 -7.00 -35.71 -6.79
N ASN A 447 -7.92 -36.18 -5.94
CA ASN A 447 -7.94 -36.27 -4.47
C ASN A 447 -8.21 -35.01 -3.63
N SER A 448 -9.40 -35.06 -3.00
CA SER A 448 -9.95 -34.25 -1.91
C SER A 448 -10.57 -32.88 -2.25
N SER A 449 -11.66 -32.88 -3.01
CA SER A 449 -12.92 -32.17 -2.71
C SER A 449 -13.90 -32.38 -3.88
N ALA A 450 -15.18 -32.58 -3.57
CA ALA A 450 -16.21 -33.09 -4.48
C ALA A 450 -16.62 -32.19 -5.67
N GLU A 451 -15.79 -31.22 -6.08
CA GLU A 451 -16.12 -30.22 -7.10
C GLU A 451 -15.10 -30.22 -8.24
N LYS A 452 -15.54 -30.62 -9.43
CA LYS A 452 -14.74 -30.56 -10.66
C LYS A 452 -14.75 -29.14 -11.23
N TYR A 453 -13.59 -28.61 -11.58
CA TYR A 453 -13.46 -27.24 -12.11
C TYR A 453 -12.49 -27.12 -13.29
N VAL A 454 -12.65 -26.04 -14.05
CA VAL A 454 -11.75 -25.62 -15.13
C VAL A 454 -11.27 -24.21 -14.86
N VAL A 455 -9.98 -23.95 -15.10
CA VAL A 455 -9.42 -22.60 -15.17
C VAL A 455 -9.37 -22.16 -16.63
N ALA A 456 -10.03 -21.06 -16.98
CA ALA A 456 -10.08 -20.55 -18.35
C ALA A 456 -10.38 -19.04 -18.39
N ALA A 457 -9.87 -18.34 -19.41
CA ALA A 457 -10.13 -16.91 -19.58
C ALA A 457 -11.61 -16.61 -19.87
N GLU A 458 -12.28 -17.53 -20.57
CA GLU A 458 -13.68 -17.46 -20.91
C GLU A 458 -14.42 -18.72 -20.43
N LYS A 459 -15.71 -18.57 -20.18
CA LYS A 459 -16.58 -19.67 -19.77
C LYS A 459 -16.62 -20.74 -20.88
N PRO A 460 -16.33 -22.02 -20.57
CA PRO A 460 -16.48 -23.09 -21.54
C PRO A 460 -17.90 -23.18 -22.07
N LYS A 461 -18.07 -23.24 -23.41
CA LYS A 461 -19.39 -23.39 -24.07
C LYS A 461 -20.11 -24.67 -23.66
N GLN A 462 -19.35 -25.70 -23.31
CA GLN A 462 -19.85 -26.98 -22.83
C GLN A 462 -18.96 -27.46 -21.68
N CYS A 463 -19.56 -27.99 -20.62
CA CYS A 463 -18.82 -28.54 -19.49
C CYS A 463 -18.02 -29.78 -19.93
N PRO A 464 -16.69 -29.83 -19.74
CA PRO A 464 -15.89 -30.98 -20.16
C PRO A 464 -16.11 -32.23 -19.31
N PHE A 465 -16.75 -32.08 -18.15
CA PHE A 465 -17.02 -33.19 -17.21
C PHE A 465 -18.37 -33.86 -17.48
N CYS A 466 -19.46 -33.10 -17.34
CA CYS A 466 -20.83 -33.61 -17.41
C CYS A 466 -21.45 -33.53 -18.81
N LYS A 467 -20.85 -32.74 -19.72
CA LYS A 467 -21.34 -32.35 -21.06
C LYS A 467 -22.71 -31.66 -21.14
N ASN A 468 -23.51 -31.67 -20.06
CA ASN A 468 -24.92 -31.30 -20.05
C ASN A 468 -25.25 -30.13 -19.12
N CYS A 469 -24.27 -29.61 -18.38
CA CYS A 469 -24.48 -28.60 -17.35
C CYS A 469 -23.79 -27.30 -17.73
N ASP A 470 -24.50 -26.19 -17.50
CA ASP A 470 -23.96 -24.85 -17.64
C ASP A 470 -23.05 -24.52 -16.44
N MET A 471 -21.74 -24.46 -16.68
CA MET A 471 -20.75 -24.29 -15.61
C MET A 471 -20.95 -22.96 -14.86
N LYS A 472 -20.81 -23.00 -13.53
CA LYS A 472 -20.94 -21.82 -12.69
C LYS A 472 -19.54 -21.23 -12.41
N GLN A 473 -19.33 -19.95 -12.71
CA GLN A 473 -18.09 -19.28 -12.34
C GLN A 473 -17.95 -19.19 -10.81
N SER A 474 -16.73 -19.30 -10.29
CA SER A 474 -16.42 -19.08 -8.88
C SER A 474 -17.00 -17.75 -8.40
N GLU A 475 -17.67 -17.73 -7.26
CA GLU A 475 -18.16 -16.48 -6.69
C GLU A 475 -17.06 -15.67 -6.01
N ASP A 476 -15.93 -16.30 -5.70
CA ASP A 476 -14.76 -15.66 -5.12
C ASP A 476 -14.18 -14.60 -6.06
N VAL A 477 -13.62 -13.57 -5.45
CA VAL A 477 -12.79 -12.58 -6.14
C VAL A 477 -11.34 -12.68 -5.68
N LEU A 478 -10.44 -12.15 -6.50
CA LEU A 478 -9.02 -12.09 -6.18
C LEU A 478 -8.77 -11.04 -5.11
N ASP A 479 -7.78 -11.31 -4.28
CA ASP A 479 -7.16 -10.33 -3.41
C ASP A 479 -6.78 -9.09 -4.22
N THR A 480 -7.10 -7.91 -3.70
CA THR A 480 -6.76 -6.63 -4.34
C THR A 480 -5.29 -6.58 -4.71
N TRP A 481 -4.42 -7.02 -3.80
CA TRP A 481 -2.98 -7.00 -4.01
C TRP A 481 -2.51 -7.89 -5.18
N PHE A 482 -3.32 -8.88 -5.62
CA PHE A 482 -3.05 -9.65 -6.84
C PHE A 482 -3.12 -8.77 -8.08
N SER A 483 -4.12 -7.90 -8.14
CA SER A 483 -4.21 -6.91 -9.22
C SER A 483 -3.15 -5.82 -9.08
N SER A 484 -2.92 -5.27 -7.88
CA SER A 484 -1.96 -4.18 -7.65
C SER A 484 -0.51 -4.63 -7.86
N ALA A 485 -0.20 -5.92 -7.73
CA ALA A 485 1.11 -6.50 -8.06
C ALA A 485 1.48 -6.35 -9.55
N LEU A 486 0.49 -6.18 -10.43
CA LEU A 486 0.70 -6.03 -11.87
C LEU A 486 0.82 -4.56 -12.31
N TRP A 487 0.70 -3.60 -11.38
CA TRP A 487 0.64 -2.16 -11.66
C TRP A 487 1.74 -1.62 -12.59
N PRO A 488 3.00 -2.08 -12.53
CA PRO A 488 4.05 -1.56 -13.39
C PRO A 488 3.88 -1.85 -14.89
N PHE A 489 3.01 -2.78 -15.27
CA PHE A 489 2.89 -3.21 -16.68
C PHE A 489 1.45 -3.50 -17.14
N ALA A 490 0.52 -3.82 -16.24
CA ALA A 490 -0.85 -4.13 -16.62
C ALA A 490 -1.57 -2.89 -17.17
N GLY A 491 -2.18 -3.06 -18.35
CA GLY A 491 -2.94 -1.99 -19.02
C GLY A 491 -2.09 -0.90 -19.68
N LEU A 492 -0.76 -1.03 -19.67
CA LEU A 492 0.13 -0.19 -20.49
C LEU A 492 0.08 -0.61 -21.96
N SER A 493 0.27 0.36 -22.87
CA SER A 493 0.38 0.05 -24.30
C SER A 493 1.73 -0.62 -24.60
N GLN A 494 1.85 -1.29 -25.76
CA GLN A 494 3.12 -1.88 -26.18
C GLN A 494 4.24 -0.84 -26.31
N ASN A 495 3.91 0.37 -26.76
CA ASN A 495 4.87 1.47 -26.84
C ASN A 495 5.27 1.94 -25.44
N ASP A 496 4.32 2.07 -24.50
CA ASP A 496 4.66 2.47 -23.13
C ASP A 496 5.54 1.42 -22.45
N LEU A 497 5.26 0.12 -22.64
CA LEU A 497 6.11 -0.96 -22.12
C LEU A 497 7.52 -0.91 -22.72
N LYS A 498 7.64 -0.66 -24.02
CA LYS A 498 8.94 -0.58 -24.69
C LYS A 498 9.78 0.60 -24.22
N ASP A 499 9.15 1.76 -24.04
CA ASP A 499 9.87 3.02 -23.80
C ASP A 499 10.05 3.32 -22.29
N PHE A 500 9.17 2.79 -21.43
CA PHE A 500 9.08 3.17 -20.01
C PHE A 500 9.04 2.01 -19.01
N TYR A 501 9.21 0.75 -19.45
CA TYR A 501 9.46 -0.39 -18.57
C TYR A 501 10.92 -0.88 -18.74
N PRO A 502 11.71 -1.03 -17.66
CA PRO A 502 11.37 -0.72 -16.27
C PRO A 502 11.13 0.79 -16.04
N SER A 503 10.30 1.10 -15.05
CA SER A 503 10.17 2.48 -14.56
C SER A 503 11.44 2.90 -13.81
N SER A 504 11.68 4.20 -13.65
CA SER A 504 12.94 4.72 -13.07
C SER A 504 13.03 4.52 -11.56
N VAL A 505 11.95 4.83 -10.83
CA VAL A 505 11.89 4.75 -9.37
C VAL A 505 10.46 4.50 -8.92
N LEU A 506 10.30 3.66 -7.91
CA LEU A 506 9.07 3.56 -7.14
C LEU A 506 9.18 4.40 -5.87
N ILE A 507 8.27 5.33 -5.64
CA ILE A 507 8.18 6.09 -4.39
C ILE A 507 6.96 5.62 -3.62
N THR A 508 7.15 5.19 -2.38
CA THR A 508 6.06 4.61 -1.60
C THR A 508 6.31 4.66 -0.09
N ALA A 509 5.30 4.25 0.68
CA ALA A 509 5.34 4.20 2.13
C ALA A 509 5.80 2.83 2.64
N ARG A 510 6.40 2.83 3.84
CA ARG A 510 6.98 1.63 4.46
C ARG A 510 5.97 0.51 4.76
N ASP A 511 4.70 0.85 4.92
CA ASP A 511 3.65 -0.08 5.32
C ASP A 511 3.21 -1.03 4.21
N ILE A 512 3.55 -0.72 2.95
CA ILE A 512 3.19 -1.55 1.79
C ILE A 512 4.40 -2.20 1.09
N ILE A 513 5.56 -2.24 1.75
CA ILE A 513 6.75 -2.94 1.24
C ILE A 513 6.42 -4.42 0.96
N ASN A 514 5.89 -5.12 1.96
CA ASN A 514 5.59 -6.55 1.86
C ASN A 514 4.30 -6.82 1.05
N LEU A 515 3.33 -5.91 1.15
CA LEU A 515 2.03 -6.04 0.50
C LEU A 515 2.05 -5.70 -0.99
N TRP A 516 2.93 -4.81 -1.43
CA TRP A 516 2.90 -4.25 -2.78
C TRP A 516 4.25 -4.30 -3.47
N VAL A 517 5.31 -3.72 -2.87
CA VAL A 517 6.64 -3.65 -3.49
C VAL A 517 7.15 -5.05 -3.82
N ALA A 518 7.17 -5.94 -2.84
CA ALA A 518 7.59 -7.34 -3.01
C ALA A 518 6.80 -8.05 -4.13
N ARG A 519 5.50 -7.78 -4.20
CA ARG A 519 4.59 -8.41 -5.16
C ARG A 519 4.77 -7.90 -6.58
N MET A 520 5.05 -6.61 -6.74
CA MET A 520 5.45 -6.05 -8.03
C MET A 520 6.78 -6.61 -8.50
N ILE A 521 7.75 -6.81 -7.61
CA ILE A 521 9.07 -7.34 -7.96
C ILE A 521 8.95 -8.75 -8.55
N PHE A 522 8.35 -9.70 -7.83
CA PHE A 522 8.25 -11.07 -8.37
C PHE A 522 7.35 -11.12 -9.62
N SER A 523 6.32 -10.27 -9.70
CA SER A 523 5.42 -10.25 -10.86
C SER A 523 6.13 -9.67 -12.10
N GLY A 524 6.91 -8.60 -11.95
CA GLY A 524 7.74 -8.08 -13.03
C GLY A 524 8.76 -9.11 -13.52
N LEU A 525 9.47 -9.75 -12.59
CA LEU A 525 10.43 -10.81 -12.92
C LEU A 525 9.77 -12.03 -13.56
N GLU A 526 8.52 -12.34 -13.21
CA GLU A 526 7.77 -13.43 -13.82
C GLU A 526 7.28 -13.10 -15.23
N PHE A 527 6.59 -11.97 -15.41
CA PHE A 527 5.90 -11.66 -16.66
C PHE A 527 6.76 -10.91 -17.67
N MET A 528 7.62 -10.01 -17.19
CA MET A 528 8.45 -9.14 -18.02
C MET A 528 9.92 -9.61 -18.09
N LYS A 529 10.31 -10.55 -17.23
CA LYS A 529 11.68 -11.09 -17.12
C LYS A 529 12.73 -10.04 -16.74
N GLU A 530 12.29 -8.90 -16.23
CA GLU A 530 13.10 -7.78 -15.77
C GLU A 530 12.49 -7.20 -14.49
N VAL A 531 13.28 -6.45 -13.72
CA VAL A 531 12.78 -5.79 -12.50
C VAL A 531 11.79 -4.67 -12.89
N PRO A 532 10.72 -4.42 -12.13
CA PRO A 532 9.76 -3.36 -12.49
C PRO A 532 10.29 -1.93 -12.30
N PHE A 533 11.25 -1.78 -11.39
CA PHE A 533 11.93 -0.55 -11.03
C PHE A 533 13.30 -0.90 -10.42
N PRO A 534 14.38 -0.22 -10.80
CA PRO A 534 15.71 -0.46 -10.23
C PRO A 534 15.89 0.21 -8.86
N GLU A 535 15.10 1.24 -8.55
CA GLU A 535 15.17 1.97 -7.27
C GLU A 535 13.81 2.07 -6.60
N THR A 536 13.76 1.91 -5.28
CA THR A 536 12.56 2.08 -4.46
C THR A 536 12.84 3.03 -3.30
N LEU A 537 12.25 4.23 -3.35
CA LEU A 537 12.32 5.23 -2.30
C LEU A 537 11.18 5.03 -1.31
N ILE A 538 11.54 4.67 -0.07
CA ILE A 538 10.63 4.59 1.06
C ILE A 538 10.64 5.92 1.81
N HIS A 539 9.56 6.68 1.68
CA HIS A 539 9.47 8.01 2.29
C HIS A 539 9.01 7.97 3.76
N ALA A 540 9.28 9.06 4.47
CA ALA A 540 8.80 9.29 5.84
C ALA A 540 7.26 9.23 5.93
N THR A 541 6.73 8.92 7.11
CA THR A 541 5.30 8.97 7.40
C THR A 541 4.95 10.31 8.03
N ILE A 542 3.86 10.93 7.57
CA ILE A 542 3.31 12.12 8.21
C ILE A 542 2.40 11.67 9.35
N LEU A 543 2.75 12.12 10.56
CA LEU A 543 2.02 11.90 11.80
C LEU A 543 1.27 13.17 12.20
N THR A 544 0.27 13.04 13.07
CA THR A 544 -0.33 14.19 13.73
C THR A 544 0.70 14.91 14.60
N LYS A 545 0.36 16.11 15.07
CA LYS A 545 1.21 16.87 15.99
C LYS A 545 1.58 16.10 17.25
N GLU A 546 0.69 15.22 17.72
CA GLU A 546 0.87 14.34 18.88
C GLU A 546 1.57 13.01 18.55
N GLY A 547 2.07 12.84 17.31
CA GLY A 547 2.79 11.64 16.89
C GLY A 547 1.91 10.44 16.53
N LYS A 548 0.60 10.63 16.35
CA LYS A 548 -0.30 9.54 15.93
C LYS A 548 -0.28 9.38 14.41
N ARG A 549 -0.43 8.15 13.92
CA ARG A 549 -0.55 7.88 12.47
C ARG A 549 -1.76 8.61 11.89
N MET A 550 -1.57 9.29 10.75
CA MET A 550 -2.69 9.83 9.98
C MET A 550 -3.44 8.71 9.26
N SER A 551 -4.73 8.57 9.55
CA SER A 551 -5.62 7.63 8.86
C SER A 551 -7.05 8.12 8.89
N LYS A 552 -7.81 7.81 7.83
CA LYS A 552 -9.26 8.02 7.78
C LYS A 552 -9.99 7.22 8.84
N SER A 553 -9.60 5.97 9.06
CA SER A 553 -10.27 5.10 10.03
C SER A 553 -10.10 5.59 11.47
N LEU A 554 -8.99 6.27 11.76
CA LEU A 554 -8.68 6.87 13.05
C LEU A 554 -9.25 8.30 13.20
N GLY A 555 -9.79 8.89 12.13
CA GLY A 555 -10.25 10.28 12.12
C GLY A 555 -9.13 11.32 12.24
N THR A 556 -7.86 10.91 12.09
CA THR A 556 -6.66 11.74 12.23
C THR A 556 -6.15 12.30 10.90
N GLY A 557 -6.77 11.93 9.78
CA GLY A 557 -6.37 12.39 8.46
C GLY A 557 -6.71 13.86 8.21
N ILE A 558 -5.72 14.65 7.83
CA ILE A 558 -5.90 16.04 7.39
C ILE A 558 -6.06 16.06 5.86
N ASP A 559 -7.16 16.62 5.38
CA ASP A 559 -7.43 16.79 3.95
C ASP A 559 -6.58 17.94 3.38
N PRO A 560 -5.75 17.71 2.36
CA PRO A 560 -4.93 18.75 1.76
C PRO A 560 -5.76 19.87 1.11
N LEU A 561 -6.99 19.63 0.65
CA LEU A 561 -7.79 20.66 -0.04
C LEU A 561 -8.11 21.86 0.86
N GLY A 562 -8.49 21.61 2.12
CA GLY A 562 -8.82 22.69 3.05
C GLY A 562 -7.61 23.60 3.31
N LEU A 563 -6.41 23.02 3.32
CA LEU A 563 -5.18 23.80 3.41
C LEU A 563 -4.88 24.52 2.09
N ILE A 564 -5.10 23.90 0.92
CA ILE A 564 -4.84 24.52 -0.40
C ILE A 564 -5.71 25.76 -0.52
N GLU A 565 -6.99 25.67 -0.14
CA GLU A 565 -7.90 26.81 -0.18
C GLU A 565 -7.45 27.97 0.73
N LYS A 566 -6.81 27.64 1.87
CA LYS A 566 -6.36 28.62 2.86
C LYS A 566 -5.00 29.25 2.53
N TYR A 567 -4.08 28.48 1.94
CA TYR A 567 -2.67 28.88 1.80
C TYR A 567 -2.11 28.81 0.38
N GLY A 568 -2.75 28.11 -0.55
CA GLY A 568 -2.22 27.75 -1.86
C GLY A 568 -1.50 26.40 -1.85
N ALA A 569 -1.44 25.75 -3.01
CA ALA A 569 -0.76 24.49 -3.23
C ALA A 569 0.76 24.60 -3.03
N ASP A 570 1.38 25.69 -3.49
CA ASP A 570 2.82 25.92 -3.31
C ASP A 570 3.22 25.99 -1.84
N ALA A 571 2.42 26.66 -1.01
CA ALA A 571 2.67 26.74 0.43
C ALA A 571 2.66 25.36 1.10
N ILE A 572 1.79 24.46 0.64
CA ILE A 572 1.71 23.09 1.17
C ILE A 572 2.87 22.24 0.71
N ARG A 573 3.20 22.28 -0.58
CA ARG A 573 4.35 21.56 -1.13
C ARG A 573 5.63 21.99 -0.41
N PHE A 574 5.82 23.29 -0.23
CA PHE A 574 6.91 23.85 0.56
C PHE A 574 6.87 23.29 1.98
N GLY A 575 5.76 23.44 2.70
CA GLY A 575 5.66 23.04 4.11
C GLY A 575 5.91 21.54 4.34
N ILE A 576 5.45 20.68 3.43
CA ILE A 576 5.70 19.23 3.50
C ILE A 576 7.19 18.94 3.31
N ILE A 577 7.80 19.45 2.24
CA ILE A 577 9.21 19.15 1.91
C ILE A 577 10.16 19.77 2.93
N TRP A 578 9.86 20.99 3.40
CA TRP A 578 10.62 21.69 4.43
C TRP A 578 10.78 20.88 5.71
N GLN A 579 9.73 20.13 6.08
CA GLN A 579 9.71 19.29 7.28
C GLN A 579 10.29 17.89 7.03
N THR A 580 10.52 17.50 5.78
CA THR A 580 10.98 16.15 5.41
C THR A 580 12.50 16.13 5.26
N MET A 581 13.21 16.05 6.41
CA MET A 581 14.67 15.97 6.47
C MET A 581 15.13 14.50 6.56
N GLY A 582 15.05 13.79 5.44
CA GLY A 582 15.41 12.36 5.35
C GLY A 582 14.21 11.44 5.60
N THR A 583 14.42 10.35 6.35
CA THR A 583 13.40 9.28 6.52
C THR A 583 12.77 9.22 7.91
N GLN A 584 13.09 10.17 8.77
CA GLN A 584 12.43 10.32 10.05
C GLN A 584 10.98 10.76 9.83
N ASP A 585 10.06 10.22 10.64
CA ASP A 585 8.65 10.59 10.56
C ASP A 585 8.43 12.06 10.92
N VAL A 586 7.54 12.68 10.16
CA VAL A 586 7.24 14.10 10.26
C VAL A 586 6.04 14.30 11.19
N HIS A 587 6.26 15.04 12.27
CA HIS A 587 5.17 15.54 13.10
C HIS A 587 4.59 16.77 12.41
N TRP A 588 3.38 16.65 11.87
CA TRP A 588 2.80 17.70 11.05
C TRP A 588 2.62 19.01 11.82
N ASP A 589 3.26 20.09 11.35
CA ASP A 589 3.03 21.45 11.80
C ASP A 589 2.59 22.37 10.65
N GLU A 590 1.40 22.97 10.80
CA GLU A 590 0.85 23.94 9.85
C GLU A 590 1.70 25.22 9.78
N ALA A 591 2.53 25.52 10.79
CA ALA A 591 3.44 26.67 10.78
C ALA A 591 4.40 26.64 9.57
N ALA A 592 4.84 25.47 9.13
CA ALA A 592 5.68 25.34 7.93
C ALA A 592 4.95 25.72 6.64
N VAL A 593 3.63 25.48 6.57
CA VAL A 593 2.79 25.92 5.43
C VAL A 593 2.64 27.44 5.44
N VAL A 594 2.47 28.04 6.62
CA VAL A 594 2.45 29.50 6.77
C VAL A 594 3.78 30.12 6.34
N ALA A 595 4.92 29.50 6.69
CA ALA A 595 6.24 29.91 6.22
C ALA A 595 6.34 29.83 4.69
N GLY A 596 5.87 28.75 4.08
CA GLY A 596 5.82 28.60 2.62
C GLY A 596 5.00 29.69 1.93
N ARG A 597 3.83 30.05 2.48
CA ARG A 597 3.02 31.17 1.96
C ARG A 597 3.76 32.51 2.06
N LYS A 598 4.46 32.77 3.17
CA LYS A 598 5.27 33.98 3.33
C LYS A 598 6.43 34.01 2.34
N PHE A 599 7.07 32.87 2.11
CA PHE A 599 8.14 32.73 1.13
C PHE A 599 7.67 32.97 -0.31
N ALA A 600 6.53 32.42 -0.69
CA ALA A 600 5.90 32.72 -1.98
C ALA A 600 5.70 34.23 -2.17
N ASN A 601 5.16 34.93 -1.17
CA ASN A 601 5.04 36.39 -1.22
C ASN A 601 6.39 37.13 -1.30
N LYS A 602 7.44 36.66 -0.60
CA LYS A 602 8.78 37.23 -0.72
C LYS A 602 9.32 37.07 -2.14
N LEU A 603 9.16 35.88 -2.75
CA LEU A 603 9.56 35.62 -4.14
C LEU A 603 8.82 36.52 -5.14
N TRP A 604 7.52 36.72 -4.94
CA TRP A 604 6.72 37.67 -5.73
C TRP A 604 7.27 39.09 -5.65
N ASN A 605 7.61 39.56 -4.44
CA ASN A 605 8.17 40.89 -4.22
C ASN A 605 9.58 41.06 -4.80
N ILE A 606 10.41 40.01 -4.76
CA ILE A 606 11.69 39.97 -5.46
C ILE A 606 11.48 40.16 -6.96
N ALA A 607 10.55 39.39 -7.56
CA ALA A 607 10.24 39.49 -8.97
C ALA A 607 9.70 40.88 -9.36
N ARG A 608 8.85 41.48 -8.52
CA ARG A 608 8.39 42.87 -8.69
C ARG A 608 9.55 43.86 -8.71
N PHE A 609 10.47 43.74 -7.77
CA PHE A 609 11.63 44.61 -7.69
C PHE A 609 12.50 44.50 -8.94
N VAL A 610 12.84 43.26 -9.35
CA VAL A 610 13.61 43.00 -10.56
C VAL A 610 12.89 43.56 -11.79
N GLN A 611 11.57 43.37 -11.91
CA GLN A 611 10.78 43.96 -12.99
C GLN A 611 10.86 45.49 -13.01
N GLY A 612 10.76 46.14 -11.85
CA GLY A 612 10.87 47.59 -11.73
C GLY A 612 12.26 48.11 -12.12
N GLN A 613 13.32 47.43 -11.67
CA GLN A 613 14.71 47.84 -11.90
C GLN A 613 15.17 47.63 -13.34
N THR A 614 14.74 46.53 -13.96
CA THR A 614 15.19 46.14 -15.31
C THR A 614 14.23 46.54 -16.41
N GLY A 615 12.98 46.83 -16.06
CA GLY A 615 11.91 47.07 -17.03
C GLY A 615 11.48 45.82 -17.81
N ILE A 616 11.93 44.63 -17.39
CA ILE A 616 11.66 43.37 -18.09
C ILE A 616 10.15 43.08 -18.16
N SER A 617 9.64 42.99 -19.39
CA SER A 617 8.26 42.61 -19.69
C SER A 617 8.20 42.02 -21.11
N ASN A 618 8.55 40.73 -21.27
CA ASN A 618 8.28 39.81 -22.42
C ASN A 618 8.47 40.34 -23.88
N PRO A 619 9.22 39.70 -24.84
CA PRO A 619 10.38 38.79 -24.84
C PRO A 619 11.49 39.20 -25.86
N GLU A 620 12.17 40.33 -25.69
CA GLU A 620 13.40 40.65 -26.48
C GLU A 620 14.67 40.72 -25.62
N PHE A 621 14.60 40.33 -24.35
CA PHE A 621 15.75 40.42 -23.44
C PHE A 621 16.61 39.14 -23.49
N PRO A 622 17.92 39.22 -23.80
CA PRO A 622 18.73 38.03 -24.11
C PRO A 622 19.10 37.13 -22.92
N CYS A 623 18.67 37.44 -21.70
CA CYS A 623 19.15 36.86 -20.44
C CYS A 623 18.87 35.36 -20.20
N LEU A 624 18.22 34.64 -21.14
CA LEU A 624 17.70 33.28 -20.93
C LEU A 624 18.63 32.12 -21.33
N ALA A 625 19.81 32.35 -21.93
CA ALA A 625 20.68 31.27 -22.41
C ALA A 625 21.93 30.99 -21.52
N GLY A 626 21.73 31.00 -20.19
CA GLY A 626 22.70 30.50 -19.22
C GLY A 626 24.03 31.26 -19.16
N ARG A 627 25.05 30.66 -18.52
CA ARG A 627 26.40 31.23 -18.34
C ARG A 627 27.04 31.72 -19.64
N GLN A 628 26.73 31.08 -20.76
CA GLN A 628 27.20 31.48 -22.09
C GLN A 628 26.70 32.87 -22.51
N VAL A 629 25.52 33.30 -22.09
CA VAL A 629 25.02 34.65 -22.36
C VAL A 629 25.69 35.66 -21.47
N ILE A 630 25.80 35.43 -20.16
CA ILE A 630 26.51 36.35 -19.27
C ILE A 630 27.96 36.52 -19.72
N SER A 631 28.68 35.43 -20.01
CA SER A 631 30.06 35.51 -20.48
C SER A 631 30.22 36.17 -21.86
N LYS A 632 29.15 36.23 -22.67
CA LYS A 632 29.13 36.91 -23.97
C LYS A 632 28.70 38.39 -23.85
N GLN A 633 27.98 38.74 -22.79
CA GLN A 633 27.42 40.08 -22.58
C GLN A 633 28.23 40.92 -21.59
N ILE A 634 28.90 40.29 -20.63
CA ILE A 634 29.66 40.95 -19.56
C ILE A 634 31.02 40.27 -19.48
N SER A 635 32.10 41.03 -19.68
CA SER A 635 33.45 40.53 -19.45
C SER A 635 33.73 40.41 -17.94
N ASN A 636 34.56 39.43 -17.55
CA ASN A 636 34.86 39.21 -16.13
C ASN A 636 35.56 40.42 -15.45
N SER A 637 36.21 41.28 -16.25
CA SER A 637 36.81 42.55 -15.82
C SER A 637 35.78 43.63 -15.47
N GLU A 638 34.54 43.53 -15.95
CA GLU A 638 33.47 44.53 -15.73
C GLU A 638 32.57 44.21 -14.52
N LEU A 639 32.79 43.06 -13.86
CA LEU A 639 32.06 42.64 -12.67
C LEU A 639 32.70 43.24 -11.41
N GLN A 640 31.88 43.75 -10.50
CA GLN A 640 32.31 44.10 -9.14
C GLN A 640 32.54 42.83 -8.31
N ASP A 641 33.21 42.95 -7.16
CA ASP A 641 33.52 41.77 -6.33
C ASP A 641 32.24 41.12 -5.79
N GLU A 642 31.24 41.91 -5.44
CA GLU A 642 29.93 41.46 -5.00
C GLU A 642 29.16 40.74 -6.12
N ASP A 643 29.31 41.20 -7.37
CA ASP A 643 28.73 40.54 -8.55
C ASP A 643 29.35 39.15 -8.76
N ARG A 644 30.68 39.05 -8.63
CA ARG A 644 31.39 37.77 -8.73
C ARG A 644 31.02 36.82 -7.60
N GLU A 645 30.86 37.33 -6.39
CA GLU A 645 30.50 36.54 -5.21
C GLU A 645 29.12 35.90 -5.39
N ILE A 646 28.08 36.69 -5.71
CA ILE A 646 26.71 36.16 -5.84
C ILE A 646 26.58 35.17 -7.00
N LEU A 647 27.25 35.43 -8.13
CA LEU A 647 27.29 34.49 -9.26
C LEU A 647 28.01 33.19 -8.89
N GLY A 648 29.10 33.27 -8.12
CA GLY A 648 29.79 32.11 -7.59
C GLY A 648 28.92 31.28 -6.64
N LYS A 649 28.16 31.93 -5.75
CA LYS A 649 27.18 31.27 -4.87
C LYS A 649 26.07 30.59 -5.67
N SER A 650 25.52 31.25 -6.69
CA SER A 650 24.51 30.67 -7.59
C SER A 650 25.00 29.40 -8.30
N GLU A 651 26.20 29.41 -8.86
CA GLU A 651 26.77 28.25 -9.56
C GLU A 651 27.04 27.07 -8.61
N LYS A 652 27.53 27.37 -7.40
CA LYS A 652 27.72 26.36 -6.34
C LYS A 652 26.38 25.75 -5.94
N LEU A 653 25.35 26.58 -5.72
CA LEU A 653 24.01 26.15 -5.37
C LEU A 653 23.46 25.17 -6.42
N LYS A 654 23.52 25.48 -7.71
CA LYS A 654 23.04 24.58 -8.79
C LYS A 654 23.62 23.17 -8.68
N THR A 655 24.93 23.09 -8.40
CA THR A 655 25.65 21.82 -8.27
C THR A 655 25.19 21.05 -7.03
N GLU A 656 25.00 21.74 -5.91
CA GLU A 656 24.53 21.15 -4.65
C GLU A 656 23.08 20.64 -4.76
N ILE A 657 22.18 21.41 -5.39
CA ILE A 657 20.79 21.00 -5.61
C ILE A 657 20.71 19.78 -6.53
N GLU A 658 21.51 19.72 -7.60
CA GLU A 658 21.57 18.54 -8.46
C GLU A 658 22.03 17.30 -7.68
N LYS A 659 22.99 17.45 -6.76
CA LYS A 659 23.44 16.35 -5.90
C LYS A 659 22.34 15.90 -4.94
N ASP A 660 21.71 16.83 -4.25
CA ASP A 660 20.69 16.54 -3.24
C ASP A 660 19.47 15.85 -3.89
N ILE A 661 18.97 16.34 -5.04
CA ILE A 661 17.84 15.72 -5.76
C ILE A 661 18.20 14.29 -6.18
N LYS A 662 19.41 14.04 -6.69
CA LYS A 662 19.87 12.68 -7.06
C LYS A 662 19.96 11.74 -5.87
N ASN A 663 20.23 12.27 -4.68
CA ASN A 663 20.31 11.50 -3.44
C ASN A 663 18.96 11.41 -2.71
N TYR A 664 17.88 11.92 -3.31
CA TYR A 664 16.54 12.00 -2.70
C TYR A 664 16.48 12.89 -1.44
N GLU A 665 17.40 13.85 -1.31
CA GLU A 665 17.49 14.82 -0.20
C GLU A 665 16.70 16.10 -0.52
N PHE A 666 15.39 15.96 -0.75
CA PHE A 666 14.53 17.06 -1.20
C PHE A 666 14.38 18.19 -0.16
N GLY A 667 14.28 17.85 1.13
CA GLY A 667 14.25 18.83 2.21
C GLY A 667 15.51 19.69 2.23
N PRO A 668 16.71 19.08 2.38
CA PRO A 668 17.98 19.81 2.29
C PRO A 668 18.13 20.68 1.04
N ALA A 669 17.71 20.19 -0.13
CA ALA A 669 17.71 20.97 -1.36
C ALA A 669 16.84 22.25 -1.23
N LEU A 670 15.62 22.12 -0.72
CA LEU A 670 14.70 23.24 -0.54
C LEU A 670 15.25 24.29 0.45
N HIS A 671 15.87 23.85 1.55
CA HIS A 671 16.51 24.74 2.53
C HIS A 671 17.64 25.56 1.90
N LYS A 672 18.54 24.93 1.13
CA LYS A 672 19.63 25.63 0.43
C LYS A 672 19.10 26.66 -0.59
N ILE A 673 18.05 26.31 -1.35
CA ILE A 673 17.42 27.25 -2.29
C ILE A 673 16.80 28.43 -1.53
N TYR A 674 16.09 28.15 -0.42
CA TYR A 674 15.50 29.17 0.43
C TYR A 674 16.56 30.13 0.97
N ASP A 675 17.64 29.62 1.54
CA ASP A 675 18.71 30.41 2.14
C ASP A 675 19.36 31.33 1.10
N PHE A 676 19.64 30.82 -0.10
CA PHE A 676 20.19 31.65 -1.18
C PHE A 676 19.22 32.75 -1.61
N ILE A 677 17.95 32.43 -1.89
CA ILE A 677 16.98 33.42 -2.37
C ILE A 677 16.71 34.48 -1.30
N TRP A 678 16.59 34.08 -0.04
CA TRP A 678 16.26 34.99 1.04
C TRP A 678 17.47 35.81 1.48
N HIS A 679 18.55 35.16 1.87
CA HIS A 679 19.66 35.81 2.57
C HIS A 679 20.73 36.34 1.63
N ASP A 680 21.13 35.59 0.60
CA ASP A 680 22.17 36.04 -0.33
C ASP A 680 21.59 36.96 -1.43
N PHE A 681 20.46 36.59 -2.02
CA PHE A 681 19.89 37.35 -3.12
C PHE A 681 19.07 38.54 -2.63
N ALA A 682 18.07 38.33 -1.78
CA ALA A 682 17.17 39.41 -1.39
C ALA A 682 17.74 40.36 -0.33
N ASP A 683 18.27 39.83 0.76
CA ASP A 683 18.71 40.67 1.88
C ASP A 683 20.09 41.32 1.64
N GLN A 684 20.92 40.77 0.74
CA GLN A 684 22.24 41.32 0.38
C GLN A 684 22.25 41.91 -1.03
N TYR A 685 22.19 41.07 -2.09
CA TYR A 685 22.47 41.55 -3.45
C TYR A 685 21.43 42.55 -3.98
N ILE A 686 20.14 42.32 -3.71
CA ILE A 686 19.08 43.27 -4.09
C ILE A 686 19.28 44.61 -3.38
N GLU A 687 19.60 44.62 -2.08
CA GLU A 687 19.85 45.86 -1.34
C GLU A 687 21.04 46.64 -1.92
N LEU A 688 22.13 45.93 -2.29
CA LEU A 688 23.28 46.54 -2.97
C LEU A 688 22.90 47.10 -4.35
N SER A 689 22.04 46.39 -5.09
CA SER A 689 21.62 46.76 -6.44
C SER A 689 20.75 48.02 -6.51
N LYS A 690 20.06 48.40 -5.42
CA LYS A 690 19.13 49.55 -5.40
C LYS A 690 19.77 50.87 -5.80
N ASN A 691 21.04 51.05 -5.47
CA ASN A 691 21.80 52.28 -5.77
C ASN A 691 22.53 52.21 -7.11
N ARG A 692 22.39 51.10 -7.85
CA ARG A 692 23.08 50.86 -9.12
C ARG A 692 22.08 50.90 -10.29
N THR A 693 22.45 51.62 -11.35
CA THR A 693 21.66 51.73 -12.58
C THR A 693 22.37 51.15 -13.79
N ASP A 694 23.55 50.57 -13.60
CA ASP A 694 24.34 49.97 -14.66
C ASP A 694 23.65 48.73 -15.25
N GLU A 695 23.90 48.50 -16.55
CA GLU A 695 23.23 47.43 -17.30
C GLU A 695 23.67 46.04 -16.84
N ASN A 696 24.87 45.91 -16.28
CA ASN A 696 25.39 44.64 -15.75
C ASN A 696 24.55 44.16 -14.58
N VAL A 697 24.21 45.04 -13.62
CA VAL A 697 23.30 44.69 -12.51
C VAL A 697 21.95 44.21 -13.01
N LYS A 698 21.38 44.86 -14.02
CA LYS A 698 20.07 44.45 -14.55
C LYS A 698 20.13 43.04 -15.13
N ILE A 699 21.18 42.74 -15.89
CA ILE A 699 21.42 41.40 -16.45
C ILE A 699 21.60 40.37 -15.34
N ILE A 700 22.39 40.69 -14.31
CA ILE A 700 22.64 39.79 -13.17
C ILE A 700 21.35 39.55 -12.37
N LEU A 701 20.58 40.59 -12.04
CA LEU A 701 19.29 40.47 -11.36
C LEU A 701 18.32 39.55 -12.11
N CYS A 702 18.19 39.75 -13.43
CA CYS A 702 17.37 38.89 -14.29
C CYS A 702 17.88 37.44 -14.30
N HIS A 703 19.20 37.24 -14.37
CA HIS A 703 19.80 35.92 -14.35
C HIS A 703 19.57 35.18 -13.03
N LEU A 704 19.88 35.82 -11.90
CA LEU A 704 19.70 35.25 -10.57
C LEU A 704 18.24 34.91 -10.30
N LEU A 705 17.30 35.77 -10.71
CA LEU A 705 15.87 35.48 -10.63
C LEU A 705 15.50 34.29 -11.51
N GLY A 706 15.92 34.27 -12.78
CA GLY A 706 15.64 33.17 -13.70
C GLY A 706 16.14 31.81 -13.18
N ASP A 707 17.38 31.76 -12.70
CA ASP A 707 17.97 30.57 -12.10
C ASP A 707 17.23 30.14 -10.83
N SER A 708 16.90 31.09 -9.96
CA SER A 708 16.13 30.83 -8.74
C SER A 708 14.77 30.21 -9.05
N LEU A 709 14.06 30.74 -10.05
CA LEU A 709 12.77 30.21 -10.48
C LEU A 709 12.92 28.78 -11.03
N LYS A 710 13.94 28.51 -11.83
CA LYS A 710 14.22 27.17 -12.36
C LYS A 710 14.51 26.16 -11.26
N LEU A 711 15.42 26.49 -10.34
CA LEU A 711 15.79 25.61 -9.21
C LEU A 711 14.60 25.29 -8.31
N LEU A 712 13.72 26.28 -8.11
CA LEU A 712 12.59 26.19 -7.20
C LEU A 712 11.32 25.58 -7.84
N HIS A 713 11.22 25.57 -9.18
CA HIS A 713 10.04 25.11 -9.91
C HIS A 713 9.59 23.67 -9.58
N PRO A 714 10.48 22.67 -9.42
CA PRO A 714 10.05 21.34 -9.00
C PRO A 714 9.34 21.32 -7.64
N PHE A 715 9.68 22.25 -6.75
CA PHE A 715 9.20 22.30 -5.37
C PHE A 715 7.91 23.11 -5.24
N ILE A 716 7.88 24.35 -5.76
CA ILE A 716 6.71 25.24 -5.75
C ILE A 716 6.38 25.74 -7.16
N PRO A 717 5.70 24.90 -7.96
CA PRO A 717 5.61 25.11 -9.40
C PRO A 717 4.72 26.29 -9.82
N PHE A 718 3.70 26.68 -9.04
CA PHE A 718 2.70 27.63 -9.54
C PHE A 718 3.22 29.05 -9.58
N ILE A 719 3.73 29.57 -8.47
CA ILE A 719 4.28 30.92 -8.39
C ILE A 719 5.51 31.08 -9.29
N THR A 720 6.35 30.05 -9.37
CA THR A 720 7.56 30.08 -10.20
C THR A 720 7.19 30.20 -11.68
N GLU A 721 6.18 29.45 -12.13
CA GLU A 721 5.66 29.57 -13.49
C GLU A 721 4.99 30.92 -13.76
N GLU A 722 4.18 31.44 -12.81
CA GLU A 722 3.52 32.74 -12.99
C GLU A 722 4.55 33.85 -13.21
N ILE A 723 5.54 33.92 -12.31
CA ILE A 723 6.61 34.91 -12.40
C ILE A 723 7.38 34.72 -13.70
N HIS A 724 7.75 33.48 -14.01
CA HIS A 724 8.57 33.21 -15.17
C HIS A 724 7.88 33.60 -16.47
N ARG A 725 6.63 33.20 -16.66
CA ARG A 725 5.85 33.54 -17.86
C ARG A 725 5.63 35.04 -17.99
N ARG A 726 5.42 35.74 -16.88
CA ARG A 726 5.20 37.18 -16.89
C ARG A 726 6.43 37.96 -17.32
N LEU A 727 7.62 37.54 -16.87
CA LEU A 727 8.87 38.26 -17.12
C LEU A 727 9.60 37.78 -18.38
N PHE A 728 9.66 36.46 -18.58
CA PHE A 728 10.48 35.78 -19.58
C PHE A 728 9.68 35.15 -20.72
N GLY A 729 8.35 35.06 -20.62
CA GLY A 729 7.45 34.64 -21.70
C GLY A 729 7.29 33.13 -21.91
N ASN A 730 8.36 32.36 -21.71
CA ASN A 730 8.34 30.92 -21.95
C ASN A 730 7.72 30.11 -20.80
N ALA A 731 7.29 28.89 -21.12
CA ALA A 731 6.75 27.93 -20.17
C ALA A 731 7.88 27.31 -19.33
N LEU A 732 7.92 27.60 -18.03
CA LEU A 732 9.00 27.17 -17.14
C LEU A 732 9.07 25.64 -16.99
N ILE A 733 7.91 24.97 -16.99
CA ILE A 733 7.81 23.50 -16.92
C ILE A 733 8.58 22.75 -18.04
N VAL A 734 8.90 23.44 -19.15
CA VAL A 734 9.68 22.92 -20.28
C VAL A 734 10.91 23.80 -20.59
N GLU A 735 11.35 24.60 -19.64
CA GLU A 735 12.64 25.27 -19.74
C GLU A 735 13.80 24.31 -19.44
N GLN A 736 14.98 24.64 -19.95
CA GLN A 736 16.18 23.87 -19.63
C GLN A 736 16.64 24.17 -18.20
N TRP A 737 16.85 23.09 -17.43
CA TRP A 737 17.39 23.11 -16.06
C TRP A 737 18.73 23.85 -15.99
#